data_AF-A0A926B4A9-F1
#
_entry.id   AF-A0A926B4A9-F1
#
_cell.length_a   1.000
_cell.length_b   1.000
_cell.length_c   1.000
_cell.angle_alpha   90.00
_cell.angle_beta   90.00
_cell.angle_gamma   90.00
#
_symmetry.space_group_name_H-M   'P 1'
#
loop_
_entity.id
_entity.type
_entity.pdbx_description
1 polymer ?
#
loop_
_entity_poly.entity_id
_entity_poly.type
_entity_poly.pdbx_seq_one_letter_code
_entity_poly.pdbx_strand_id
1 'polypeptide(L)'
;MTAIHKVKRTGFTLPAVLIIVCALLILAMGMLTTVGIERRTARACANQQRAILAVHAGLENLGNTLSLEASNDDFLILSSTLVKPIQAGKDAAPQLFIARGSSAASGQSFRYVPLFSANKFPADSSRLSLPEIEPLVGDIETDFIDFTTLPYQDKVRAAWLPVHDPKGRVIARYAYWVEDIQAKIDPKIAGNLNGENQNHIRENHPFPAPGLNSLSETSKSLALDQIALFAVDPAAAHDHQGTTGRTLQENRNLLISPDSTLAAANIPTPITRDAAGHQIDPIARGVEENLAPGLCGYDEQALIPLADGIHKSAAGKPKLNLNRLLGIGGDQAVNEMAALISNALPDFTKRKGGFPDDYLKTLAANALDYADVDHDPTVAPNSYRGLDSFPLVNEFLMKFRWNNIRVEDGRKILELTVNTYVELWNMTDTAVEGLAEVSYETKFKLQISPNPNAFSLDDPTNAMPKLTEDQGYRWFPPVEVSLQPNEYRVFNCGTLTFSFDVAPASDFIASPIELTGDFDVPESIGYRMKWNGKWADQSRGGVKRHNITSLHYPSNTKSRPRQSVRATTCGMTYYRGSLVNNMGDPRCSFYVQLPQNANQYPANFSPNRRNVRLGNIYNNNVNTIYGRVLPSEWPDGGHDSPFGANSVAGLLGLSDGAFDDDYRIDPDDARFYNSLPDLSKGNYEAPMRISNRGRFYSVTELGRIHDPLMWQVRSASELTNAPAQPWGDVMLDSLSSSEHGGGNTLRIGRPEHPAFDQPELRASQLLDLFHVGCSRSDDEAMRAGPIVRINGHVNLNTATKGALRMILAGCLTQDPAMRSFTGDFHTGGTEKSPANQVVSPTPDITSVANRIADAIIRSRPYASTSEIANACEADGTKVFGNSRLFKEYASGNFPALQWTDSAAEEAFARAYESTTVRSRNFRVWIIGQTVNPAASASAGVEVLAEVRKVFTVYSDVGKRRNDGSIDPGKAKLKILHENHF
;
A
#
# COMPACT_ATOMS: atom_id res chain seq x y z
N MET A 1 -118.67 -57.21 24.60
CA MET A 1 -117.28 -56.73 24.77
C MET A 1 -116.35 -57.83 24.31
N THR A 2 -115.65 -57.67 23.17
CA THR A 2 -114.18 -57.76 23.01
C THR A 2 -113.90 -57.45 21.54
N ALA A 3 -113.06 -56.44 21.28
CA ALA A 3 -112.83 -55.85 19.97
C ALA A 3 -111.82 -56.65 19.14
N ILE A 4 -112.03 -56.75 17.82
CA ILE A 4 -111.00 -57.15 16.85
C ILE A 4 -110.83 -56.04 15.82
N HIS A 5 -109.63 -55.47 15.85
CA HIS A 5 -109.18 -54.33 15.06
C HIS A 5 -108.85 -54.75 13.62
N LYS A 6 -109.39 -54.02 12.63
CA LYS A 6 -109.03 -54.15 11.21
C LYS A 6 -107.92 -53.15 10.89
N VAL A 7 -106.69 -53.62 10.69
CA VAL A 7 -105.55 -52.77 10.28
C VAL A 7 -105.45 -52.71 8.76
N LYS A 8 -105.48 -51.49 8.20
CA LYS A 8 -105.16 -51.17 6.80
C LYS A 8 -103.69 -51.51 6.51
N ARG A 9 -103.41 -52.31 5.48
CA ARG A 9 -102.06 -52.49 4.93
C ARG A 9 -101.75 -51.33 3.97
N THR A 10 -100.85 -50.44 4.37
CA THR A 10 -100.22 -49.42 3.51
C THR A 10 -98.88 -49.95 3.02
N GLY A 11 -98.69 -50.00 1.69
CA GLY A 11 -97.43 -50.37 1.05
C GLY A 11 -96.40 -49.24 1.12
N PHE A 12 -95.73 -49.08 2.27
CA PHE A 12 -94.73 -48.03 2.51
C PHE A 12 -93.32 -48.56 2.86
N THR A 13 -93.13 -49.88 2.86
CA THR A 13 -91.86 -50.53 3.24
C THR A 13 -90.80 -50.53 2.14
N LEU A 14 -91.19 -50.68 0.87
CA LEU A 14 -90.24 -50.71 -0.25
C LEU A 14 -89.56 -49.35 -0.50
N PRO A 15 -90.27 -48.20 -0.50
CA PRO A 15 -89.63 -46.88 -0.63
C PRO A 15 -88.72 -46.55 0.55
N ALA A 16 -89.12 -46.92 1.77
CA ALA A 16 -88.32 -46.68 2.97
C ALA A 16 -87.00 -47.47 2.96
N VAL A 17 -87.02 -48.75 2.53
CA VAL A 17 -85.80 -49.57 2.38
C VAL A 17 -84.90 -49.01 1.26
N LEU A 18 -85.46 -48.56 0.14
CA LEU A 18 -84.70 -47.93 -0.94
C LEU A 18 -84.03 -46.62 -0.50
N ILE A 19 -84.72 -45.79 0.28
CA ILE A 19 -84.15 -44.55 0.85
C ILE A 19 -83.01 -44.87 1.83
N ILE A 20 -83.17 -45.88 2.69
CA ILE A 20 -82.12 -46.31 3.64
C ILE A 20 -80.90 -46.86 2.90
N VAL A 21 -81.10 -47.69 1.85
CA VAL A 21 -80.00 -48.24 1.04
C VAL A 21 -79.29 -47.14 0.24
N CYS A 22 -80.03 -46.19 -0.35
CA CYS A 22 -79.44 -45.01 -0.98
C CYS A 22 -78.64 -44.16 0.02
N ALA A 23 -79.17 -43.93 1.23
CA ALA A 23 -78.46 -43.20 2.27
C ALA A 23 -77.17 -43.92 2.71
N LEU A 24 -77.20 -45.25 2.85
CA LEU A 24 -76.01 -46.05 3.16
C LEU A 24 -74.98 -46.05 2.02
N LEU A 25 -75.40 -46.09 0.76
CA LEU A 25 -74.51 -45.98 -0.41
C LEU A 25 -73.85 -44.61 -0.49
N ILE A 26 -74.60 -43.53 -0.26
CA ILE A 26 -74.07 -42.16 -0.22
C ILE A 26 -73.05 -42.03 0.92
N LEU A 27 -73.33 -42.61 2.09
CA LEU A 27 -72.45 -42.59 3.25
C LEU A 27 -71.17 -43.41 3.02
N ALA A 28 -71.28 -44.59 2.39
CA ALA A 28 -70.12 -45.41 1.99
C ALA A 28 -69.27 -44.72 0.92
N MET A 29 -69.90 -44.08 -0.07
CA MET A 29 -69.20 -43.32 -1.11
C MET A 29 -68.52 -42.08 -0.51
N GLY A 30 -69.16 -41.40 0.44
CA GLY A 30 -68.60 -40.31 1.22
C GLY A 30 -67.41 -40.73 2.10
N MET A 31 -67.46 -41.90 2.75
CA MET A 31 -66.32 -42.43 3.50
C MET A 31 -65.15 -42.80 2.58
N LEU A 32 -65.41 -43.45 1.44
CA LEU A 32 -64.36 -43.83 0.49
C LEU A 32 -63.70 -42.60 -0.16
N THR A 33 -64.45 -41.54 -0.44
CA THR A 33 -63.88 -40.28 -0.94
C THR A 33 -63.06 -39.57 0.14
N THR A 34 -63.53 -39.50 1.38
CA THR A 34 -62.76 -38.92 2.50
C THR A 34 -61.46 -39.69 2.74
N VAL A 35 -61.50 -41.02 2.81
CA VAL A 35 -60.29 -41.87 2.94
C VAL A 35 -59.37 -41.69 1.72
N GLY A 36 -59.93 -41.53 0.53
CA GLY A 36 -59.18 -41.24 -0.69
C GLY A 36 -58.45 -39.88 -0.63
N ILE A 37 -59.10 -38.85 -0.11
CA ILE A 37 -58.54 -37.51 0.10
C ILE A 37 -57.46 -37.57 1.18
N GLU A 38 -57.74 -38.13 2.36
CA GLU A 38 -56.77 -38.26 3.45
C GLU A 38 -55.52 -39.03 3.02
N ARG A 39 -55.68 -40.13 2.27
CA ARG A 39 -54.55 -40.89 1.74
C ARG A 39 -53.72 -40.08 0.74
N ARG A 40 -54.35 -39.26 -0.11
CA ARG A 40 -53.63 -38.35 -1.02
C ARG A 40 -52.91 -37.26 -0.25
N THR A 41 -53.56 -36.63 0.73
CA THR A 41 -52.96 -35.58 1.58
C THR A 41 -51.81 -36.10 2.41
N ALA A 42 -51.94 -37.30 3.01
CA ALA A 42 -50.86 -37.94 3.76
C ALA A 42 -49.67 -38.31 2.86
N ARG A 43 -49.92 -38.80 1.65
CA ARG A 43 -48.87 -39.05 0.65
C ARG A 43 -48.18 -37.76 0.20
N ALA A 44 -48.95 -36.71 -0.07
CA ALA A 44 -48.41 -35.40 -0.44
C ALA A 44 -47.53 -34.83 0.68
N CYS A 45 -47.99 -34.87 1.94
CA CYS A 45 -47.21 -34.44 3.10
C CYS A 45 -45.93 -35.28 3.29
N ALA A 46 -46.01 -36.61 3.14
CA ALA A 46 -44.86 -37.49 3.22
C ALA A 46 -43.83 -37.23 2.10
N ASN A 47 -44.29 -36.98 0.87
CA ASN A 47 -43.43 -36.63 -0.25
C ASN A 47 -42.79 -35.25 -0.04
N GLN A 48 -43.53 -34.28 0.49
CA GLN A 48 -42.99 -32.97 0.83
C GLN A 48 -41.92 -33.05 1.93
N GLN A 49 -42.15 -33.83 2.99
CA GLN A 49 -41.15 -34.10 4.04
C GLN A 49 -39.88 -34.75 3.46
N ARG A 50 -40.02 -35.70 2.52
CA ARG A 50 -38.86 -36.29 1.82
C ARG A 50 -38.12 -35.27 0.95
N ALA A 51 -38.82 -34.35 0.30
CA ALA A 51 -38.20 -33.28 -0.47
C ALA A 51 -37.45 -32.29 0.45
N ILE A 52 -37.99 -31.99 1.65
CA ILE A 52 -37.28 -31.22 2.69
C ILE A 52 -36.01 -31.95 3.12
N LEU A 53 -36.07 -33.27 3.36
CA LEU A 53 -34.88 -34.06 3.69
C LEU A 53 -33.84 -34.05 2.56
N ALA A 54 -34.27 -34.07 1.30
CA ALA A 54 -33.36 -33.92 0.16
C ALA A 54 -32.67 -32.54 0.12
N VAL A 55 -33.40 -31.47 0.49
CA VAL A 55 -32.80 -30.14 0.66
C VAL A 55 -31.75 -30.14 1.77
N HIS A 56 -32.04 -30.74 2.93
CA HIS A 56 -31.08 -30.83 4.02
C HIS A 56 -29.87 -31.70 3.68
N ALA A 57 -30.05 -32.77 2.90
CA ALA A 57 -28.95 -33.58 2.37
C ALA A 57 -28.03 -32.74 1.46
N GLY A 58 -28.60 -31.85 0.63
CA GLY A 58 -27.82 -30.90 -0.15
C GLY A 58 -27.03 -29.91 0.71
N LEU A 59 -27.65 -29.40 1.78
CA LEU A 59 -26.98 -28.49 2.72
C LEU A 59 -25.85 -29.20 3.49
N GLU A 60 -26.06 -30.45 3.90
CA GLU A 60 -25.07 -31.28 4.59
C GLU A 60 -23.90 -31.64 3.65
N ASN A 61 -24.19 -31.95 2.38
CA ASN A 61 -23.17 -32.17 1.37
C ASN A 61 -22.25 -30.95 1.21
N LEU A 62 -22.83 -29.76 1.06
CA LEU A 62 -22.06 -28.51 1.04
C LEU A 62 -21.32 -28.27 2.35
N GLY A 63 -21.96 -28.54 3.50
CA GLY A 63 -21.34 -28.41 4.82
C GLY A 63 -20.10 -29.28 4.98
N ASN A 64 -20.14 -30.52 4.48
CA ASN A 64 -19.00 -31.42 4.46
C ASN A 64 -17.88 -30.91 3.54
N THR A 65 -18.23 -30.41 2.35
CA THR A 65 -17.28 -29.80 1.42
C THR A 65 -16.58 -28.59 2.06
N LEU A 66 -17.33 -27.65 2.65
CA LEU A 66 -16.75 -26.49 3.32
C LEU A 66 -15.93 -26.88 4.55
N SER A 67 -16.37 -27.86 5.33
CA SER A 67 -15.63 -28.32 6.52
C SER A 67 -14.34 -29.06 6.15
N LEU A 68 -14.25 -29.63 4.96
CA LEU A 68 -13.03 -30.27 4.46
C LEU A 68 -12.09 -29.29 3.76
N GLU A 69 -12.65 -28.38 2.96
CA GLU A 69 -11.86 -27.55 2.03
C GLU A 69 -11.56 -26.16 2.58
N ALA A 70 -12.40 -25.63 3.48
CA ALA A 70 -12.19 -24.35 4.15
C ALA A 70 -11.75 -24.50 5.62
N SER A 71 -11.36 -25.70 6.06
CA SER A 71 -10.77 -25.94 7.40
C SER A 71 -9.34 -25.41 7.57
N ASN A 72 -8.80 -24.79 6.53
CA ASN A 72 -7.45 -24.23 6.46
C ASN A 72 -7.55 -22.79 5.94
N ASP A 73 -6.48 -22.00 6.03
CA ASP A 73 -6.42 -20.63 5.48
C ASP A 73 -5.62 -20.55 4.17
N ASP A 74 -5.49 -21.67 3.45
CA ASP A 74 -4.72 -21.79 2.20
C ASP A 74 -5.60 -21.91 0.94
N PHE A 75 -6.91 -21.67 1.07
CA PHE A 75 -7.87 -21.72 -0.04
C PHE A 75 -8.18 -20.33 -0.60
N LEU A 76 -8.76 -20.32 -1.80
CA LEU A 76 -9.29 -19.14 -2.49
C LEU A 76 -10.73 -19.42 -2.95
N ILE A 77 -11.55 -18.38 -3.08
CA ILE A 77 -12.88 -18.47 -3.70
C ILE A 77 -12.85 -17.72 -5.02
N LEU A 78 -13.16 -18.41 -6.12
CA LEU A 78 -13.18 -17.88 -7.48
C LEU A 78 -14.59 -17.89 -8.05
N SER A 79 -14.89 -17.01 -9.01
CA SER A 79 -16.12 -17.07 -9.80
C SER A 79 -15.83 -17.26 -11.29
N SER A 80 -16.54 -18.19 -11.92
CA SER A 80 -16.62 -18.35 -13.37
C SER A 80 -18.05 -18.11 -13.86
N THR A 81 -18.28 -17.93 -15.15
CA THR A 81 -19.62 -17.76 -15.75
C THR A 81 -19.75 -18.65 -16.98
N LEU A 82 -20.99 -19.06 -17.30
CA LEU A 82 -21.25 -19.81 -18.54
C LEU A 82 -20.78 -19.02 -19.76
N VAL A 83 -20.18 -19.72 -20.73
CA VAL A 83 -19.72 -19.15 -22.01
C VAL A 83 -20.88 -18.55 -22.78
N LYS A 84 -22.05 -19.19 -22.70
CA LYS A 84 -23.31 -18.70 -23.29
C LYS A 84 -24.35 -18.53 -22.20
N PRO A 85 -24.89 -17.32 -22.00
CA PRO A 85 -26.06 -17.12 -21.15
C PRO A 85 -27.20 -18.03 -21.59
N ILE A 86 -27.92 -18.59 -20.62
CA ILE A 86 -29.13 -19.38 -20.79
C ILE A 86 -30.26 -18.49 -21.32
N GLN A 87 -30.36 -17.26 -20.83
CA GLN A 87 -31.30 -16.26 -21.34
C GLN A 87 -30.56 -15.06 -21.94
N ALA A 88 -30.85 -14.74 -23.21
CA ALA A 88 -30.28 -13.58 -23.88
C ALA A 88 -30.68 -12.27 -23.18
N GLY A 89 -29.71 -11.38 -22.93
CA GLY A 89 -29.94 -10.06 -22.34
C GLY A 89 -29.92 -9.99 -20.81
N LYS A 90 -29.65 -11.10 -20.12
CA LYS A 90 -29.42 -11.13 -18.66
C LYS A 90 -27.94 -11.20 -18.32
N ASP A 91 -27.58 -10.72 -17.13
CA ASP A 91 -26.23 -10.84 -16.58
C ASP A 91 -25.91 -12.30 -16.28
N ALA A 92 -24.78 -12.80 -16.76
CA ALA A 92 -24.39 -14.19 -16.58
C ALA A 92 -24.27 -14.53 -15.08
N ALA A 93 -24.93 -15.61 -14.64
CA ALA A 93 -24.90 -16.02 -13.25
C ALA A 93 -23.52 -16.63 -12.89
N PRO A 94 -22.82 -16.11 -11.87
CA PRO A 94 -21.51 -16.62 -11.49
C PRO A 94 -21.63 -17.98 -10.81
N GLN A 95 -20.68 -18.87 -11.03
CA GLN A 95 -20.53 -20.12 -10.29
C GLN A 95 -19.20 -20.15 -9.55
N LEU A 96 -19.28 -20.55 -8.30
CA LEU A 96 -18.16 -20.45 -7.38
C LEU A 96 -17.34 -21.74 -7.32
N PHE A 97 -16.04 -21.57 -7.13
CA PHE A 97 -15.09 -22.65 -6.92
C PHE A 97 -14.20 -22.34 -5.72
N ILE A 98 -13.93 -23.36 -4.90
CA ILE A 98 -12.77 -23.34 -4.01
C ILE A 98 -11.55 -23.74 -4.84
N ALA A 99 -10.50 -22.94 -4.83
CA ALA A 99 -9.21 -23.30 -5.38
C ALA A 99 -8.21 -23.56 -4.25
N ARG A 100 -7.46 -24.67 -4.34
CA ARG A 100 -6.40 -25.02 -3.39
C ARG A 100 -5.09 -25.26 -4.12
N GLY A 101 -4.11 -24.44 -3.78
CA GLY A 101 -2.76 -24.56 -4.31
C GLY A 101 -1.96 -25.64 -3.56
N SER A 102 -1.11 -26.33 -4.29
CA SER A 102 -0.09 -27.22 -3.74
C SER A 102 1.24 -26.97 -4.44
N SER A 103 2.33 -27.07 -3.69
CA SER A 103 3.69 -27.01 -4.24
C SER A 103 4.21 -28.42 -4.48
N ALA A 104 4.53 -28.75 -5.73
CA ALA A 104 5.14 -30.03 -6.13
C ALA A 104 6.56 -29.82 -6.68
N ALA A 105 7.32 -30.90 -6.82
CA ALA A 105 8.67 -30.85 -7.41
C ALA A 105 8.64 -30.32 -8.87
N SER A 106 7.54 -30.56 -9.59
CA SER A 106 7.28 -30.16 -10.98
C SER A 106 6.70 -28.75 -11.14
N GLY A 107 6.42 -28.01 -10.06
CA GLY A 107 5.80 -26.69 -10.09
C GLY A 107 4.60 -26.57 -9.13
N GLN A 108 3.85 -25.49 -9.27
CA GLN A 108 2.59 -25.31 -8.53
C GLN A 108 1.45 -26.08 -9.22
N SER A 109 0.47 -26.54 -8.44
CA SER A 109 -0.75 -27.16 -8.96
C SER A 109 -1.97 -26.71 -8.15
N PHE A 110 -3.05 -26.37 -8.84
CA PHE A 110 -4.30 -25.88 -8.28
C PHE A 110 -5.42 -26.88 -8.51
N ARG A 111 -6.00 -27.37 -7.40
CA ARG A 111 -7.20 -28.21 -7.39
C ARG A 111 -8.43 -27.35 -7.21
N TYR A 112 -9.49 -27.67 -7.93
CA TYR A 112 -10.75 -26.92 -7.91
C TYR A 112 -11.92 -27.77 -7.40
N VAL A 113 -12.69 -27.20 -6.49
CA VAL A 113 -13.88 -27.82 -5.92
C VAL A 113 -15.09 -26.93 -6.20
N PRO A 114 -16.06 -27.39 -7.01
CA PRO A 114 -17.31 -26.67 -7.28
C PRO A 114 -18.10 -26.39 -5.99
N LEU A 115 -18.57 -25.16 -5.83
CA LEU A 115 -19.56 -24.78 -4.81
C LEU A 115 -20.98 -24.73 -5.38
N PHE A 116 -21.23 -25.55 -6.38
CA PHE A 116 -22.55 -25.84 -6.93
C PHE A 116 -22.63 -27.35 -7.16
N SER A 117 -23.83 -27.90 -7.34
CA SER A 117 -23.97 -29.31 -7.67
C SER A 117 -23.34 -29.60 -9.03
N ALA A 118 -22.31 -30.44 -9.04
CA ALA A 118 -21.57 -30.83 -10.23
C ALA A 118 -21.40 -32.36 -10.25
N ASN A 119 -21.40 -32.93 -11.46
CA ASN A 119 -21.19 -34.37 -11.68
C ASN A 119 -19.70 -34.74 -11.77
N LYS A 120 -18.84 -33.74 -12.05
CA LYS A 120 -17.40 -33.90 -12.21
C LYS A 120 -16.67 -32.73 -11.54
N PHE A 121 -15.42 -32.98 -11.15
CA PHE A 121 -14.50 -31.94 -10.73
C PHE A 121 -13.72 -31.43 -11.95
N PRO A 122 -13.36 -30.14 -11.99
CA PRO A 122 -12.40 -29.63 -12.96
C PRO A 122 -11.07 -30.37 -12.85
N ALA A 123 -10.32 -30.43 -13.95
CA ALA A 123 -8.95 -30.90 -13.92
C ALA A 123 -8.06 -29.92 -13.12
N ASP A 124 -7.05 -30.45 -12.46
CA ASP A 124 -6.04 -29.63 -11.80
C ASP A 124 -5.26 -28.81 -12.85
N SER A 125 -4.92 -27.57 -12.49
CA SER A 125 -4.16 -26.65 -13.35
C SER A 125 -2.78 -26.37 -12.78
N SER A 126 -1.79 -26.13 -13.64
CA SER A 126 -0.44 -25.70 -13.23
C SER A 126 -0.36 -24.20 -12.88
N ARG A 127 -1.42 -23.44 -13.17
CA ARG A 127 -1.56 -22.01 -12.88
C ARG A 127 -2.95 -21.71 -12.37
N LEU A 128 -3.09 -20.68 -11.55
CA LEU A 128 -4.41 -20.24 -11.10
C LEU A 128 -5.22 -19.71 -12.30
N SER A 129 -6.25 -20.44 -12.68
CA SER A 129 -7.18 -20.08 -13.75
C SER A 129 -8.64 -20.29 -13.32
N LEU A 130 -9.57 -19.69 -14.05
CA LEU A 130 -11.01 -19.89 -13.87
C LEU A 130 -11.44 -21.20 -14.57
N PRO A 131 -12.08 -22.16 -13.87
CA PRO A 131 -12.58 -23.38 -14.50
C PRO A 131 -13.77 -23.13 -15.45
N GLU A 132 -13.88 -23.94 -16.49
CA GLU A 132 -15.07 -24.01 -17.36
C GLU A 132 -16.21 -24.75 -16.64
N ILE A 133 -17.45 -24.30 -16.84
CA ILE A 133 -18.62 -24.80 -16.11
C ILE A 133 -19.33 -25.92 -16.87
N GLU A 134 -19.45 -25.78 -18.19
CA GLU A 134 -20.22 -26.65 -19.07
C GLU A 134 -19.85 -28.14 -18.92
N PRO A 135 -18.56 -28.53 -18.83
CA PRO A 135 -18.17 -29.94 -18.69
C PRO A 135 -18.57 -30.57 -17.34
N LEU A 136 -18.97 -29.77 -16.36
CA LEU A 136 -19.14 -30.19 -14.95
C LEU A 136 -20.59 -30.56 -14.61
N VAL A 137 -21.56 -29.98 -15.32
CA VAL A 137 -22.99 -30.11 -15.02
C VAL A 137 -23.70 -31.23 -15.81
N GLY A 138 -23.03 -31.82 -16.81
CA GLY A 138 -23.53 -32.92 -17.63
C GLY A 138 -23.80 -32.51 -19.09
N ASP A 139 -23.75 -33.49 -20.00
CA ASP A 139 -23.86 -33.27 -21.46
C ASP A 139 -25.30 -33.36 -21.97
N ILE A 140 -26.23 -33.86 -21.15
CA ILE A 140 -27.63 -34.10 -21.50
C ILE A 140 -28.51 -33.21 -20.62
N GLU A 141 -29.53 -32.58 -21.21
CA GLU A 141 -30.50 -31.71 -20.49
C GLU A 141 -31.16 -32.38 -19.27
N THR A 142 -31.15 -33.71 -19.23
CA THR A 142 -31.74 -34.46 -18.13
C THR A 142 -30.86 -34.52 -16.89
N ASP A 143 -29.58 -34.16 -16.98
CA ASP A 143 -28.58 -34.33 -15.90
C ASP A 143 -28.44 -33.08 -15.04
N PHE A 144 -29.02 -31.96 -15.47
CA PHE A 144 -28.98 -30.69 -14.76
C PHE A 144 -30.37 -30.04 -14.64
N ILE A 145 -30.41 -28.95 -13.87
CA ILE A 145 -31.55 -28.05 -13.78
C ILE A 145 -31.07 -26.61 -13.97
N ASP A 146 -31.86 -25.85 -14.73
CA ASP A 146 -31.73 -24.41 -14.85
C ASP A 146 -32.82 -23.74 -14.00
N PHE A 147 -32.43 -22.95 -13.00
CA PHE A 147 -33.38 -22.28 -12.11
C PHE A 147 -33.00 -20.83 -11.82
N THR A 148 -34.02 -20.02 -11.54
CA THR A 148 -33.84 -18.61 -11.17
C THR A 148 -33.50 -18.51 -9.69
N THR A 149 -32.45 -17.77 -9.36
CA THR A 149 -32.02 -17.46 -7.99
C THR A 149 -32.27 -15.99 -7.68
N LEU A 150 -31.48 -15.10 -8.31
CA LEU A 150 -31.61 -13.66 -8.18
C LEU A 150 -32.39 -13.08 -9.37
N PRO A 151 -33.20 -12.01 -9.18
CA PRO A 151 -34.06 -11.48 -10.25
C PRO A 151 -33.30 -10.94 -11.47
N TYR A 152 -32.13 -10.33 -11.23
CA TYR A 152 -31.31 -9.65 -12.23
C TYR A 152 -30.23 -10.55 -12.87
N GLN A 153 -29.96 -11.71 -12.29
CA GLN A 153 -29.06 -12.68 -12.89
C GLN A 153 -29.82 -13.59 -13.85
N ASP A 154 -29.08 -14.16 -14.80
CA ASP A 154 -29.53 -15.29 -15.60
C ASP A 154 -29.80 -16.51 -14.70
N LYS A 155 -30.43 -17.54 -15.27
CA LYS A 155 -30.61 -18.81 -14.58
C LYS A 155 -29.25 -19.42 -14.24
N VAL A 156 -29.20 -20.10 -13.09
CA VAL A 156 -28.05 -20.92 -12.72
C VAL A 156 -28.29 -22.34 -13.21
N ARG A 157 -27.24 -22.97 -13.73
CA ARG A 157 -27.24 -24.39 -14.13
C ARG A 157 -26.51 -25.23 -13.09
N ALA A 158 -27.17 -26.23 -12.52
CA ALA A 158 -26.56 -27.15 -11.56
C ALA A 158 -26.97 -28.60 -11.86
N ALA A 159 -26.06 -29.53 -11.64
CA ALA A 159 -26.30 -30.96 -11.82
C ALA A 159 -27.28 -31.52 -10.78
N TRP A 160 -28.03 -32.55 -11.15
CA TRP A 160 -28.83 -33.33 -10.21
C TRP A 160 -27.99 -34.36 -9.47
N LEU A 161 -27.97 -34.28 -8.14
CA LEU A 161 -27.31 -35.26 -7.28
C LEU A 161 -28.35 -36.24 -6.68
N PRO A 162 -28.15 -37.57 -6.86
CA PRO A 162 -29.10 -38.57 -6.37
C PRO A 162 -29.03 -38.79 -4.86
N VAL A 163 -30.18 -39.11 -4.27
CA VAL A 163 -30.30 -39.73 -2.95
C VAL A 163 -30.80 -41.15 -3.13
N HIS A 164 -29.99 -42.12 -2.73
CA HIS A 164 -30.27 -43.54 -2.90
C HIS A 164 -30.94 -44.15 -1.68
N ASP A 165 -31.84 -45.10 -1.91
CA ASP A 165 -32.31 -46.02 -0.86
C ASP A 165 -31.28 -47.14 -0.60
N PRO A 166 -31.47 -47.99 0.42
CA PRO A 166 -30.57 -49.12 0.69
C PRO A 166 -30.48 -50.16 -0.43
N LYS A 167 -31.34 -50.08 -1.47
CA LYS A 167 -31.32 -50.95 -2.65
C LYS A 167 -30.67 -50.27 -3.86
N GLY A 168 -30.07 -49.09 -3.67
CA GLY A 168 -29.41 -48.31 -4.72
C GLY A 168 -30.36 -47.54 -5.64
N ARG A 169 -31.67 -47.53 -5.38
CA ARG A 169 -32.65 -46.80 -6.22
C ARG A 169 -32.67 -45.34 -5.85
N VAL A 170 -32.76 -44.46 -6.84
CA VAL A 170 -32.91 -43.02 -6.61
C VAL A 170 -34.33 -42.75 -6.10
N ILE A 171 -34.46 -42.24 -4.88
CA ILE A 171 -35.75 -41.93 -4.22
C ILE A 171 -35.97 -40.43 -4.03
N ALA A 172 -34.90 -39.65 -4.09
CA ALA A 172 -34.92 -38.21 -4.13
C ALA A 172 -33.68 -37.72 -4.88
N ARG A 173 -33.67 -36.44 -5.25
CA ARG A 173 -32.51 -35.76 -5.83
C ARG A 173 -32.48 -34.32 -5.35
N TYR A 174 -31.31 -33.71 -5.37
CA TYR A 174 -31.16 -32.30 -5.06
C TYR A 174 -30.18 -31.63 -6.01
N ALA A 175 -30.30 -30.32 -6.13
CA ALA A 175 -29.34 -29.45 -6.81
C ALA A 175 -29.17 -28.18 -5.97
N TYR A 176 -27.95 -27.66 -5.90
CA TYR A 176 -27.64 -26.44 -5.17
C TYR A 176 -26.71 -25.51 -5.96
N TRP A 177 -26.80 -24.22 -5.66
CA TRP A 177 -25.92 -23.16 -6.14
C TRP A 177 -25.59 -22.20 -4.99
N VAL A 178 -24.37 -21.66 -4.98
CA VAL A 178 -23.87 -20.80 -3.90
C VAL A 178 -23.50 -19.42 -4.44
N GLU A 179 -23.99 -18.39 -3.75
CA GLU A 179 -23.61 -16.98 -3.90
C GLU A 179 -22.61 -16.60 -2.79
N ASP A 180 -21.59 -15.83 -3.15
CA ASP A 180 -20.61 -15.29 -2.21
C ASP A 180 -21.16 -13.98 -1.64
N ILE A 181 -21.60 -13.98 -0.39
CA ILE A 181 -22.10 -12.75 0.25
C ILE A 181 -20.94 -11.82 0.59
N GLN A 182 -19.74 -12.37 0.78
CA GLN A 182 -18.54 -11.60 1.05
C GLN A 182 -18.00 -10.88 -0.20
N ALA A 183 -18.61 -11.07 -1.37
CA ALA A 183 -18.42 -10.24 -2.55
C ALA A 183 -19.04 -8.82 -2.40
N LYS A 184 -19.87 -8.62 -1.38
CA LYS A 184 -20.65 -7.40 -1.13
C LYS A 184 -20.17 -6.71 0.14
N ILE A 185 -20.54 -5.43 0.29
CA ILE A 185 -20.20 -4.63 1.48
C ILE A 185 -21.29 -4.80 2.53
N ASP A 186 -20.90 -4.97 3.79
CA ASP A 186 -21.83 -4.96 4.91
C ASP A 186 -22.03 -3.53 5.44
N PRO A 187 -23.17 -2.87 5.16
CA PRO A 187 -23.42 -1.50 5.60
C PRO A 187 -23.59 -1.36 7.13
N LYS A 188 -23.69 -2.47 7.86
CA LYS A 188 -23.76 -2.47 9.32
C LYS A 188 -22.43 -2.17 9.97
N ILE A 189 -21.33 -2.50 9.31
CA ILE A 189 -19.95 -2.36 9.80
C ILE A 189 -19.06 -1.49 8.91
N ALA A 190 -19.57 -1.05 7.76
CA ALA A 190 -18.88 -0.17 6.83
C ALA A 190 -19.42 1.27 6.88
N GLY A 191 -18.55 2.22 6.54
CA GLY A 191 -18.85 3.65 6.42
C GLY A 191 -19.08 4.39 7.73
N ASN A 192 -18.93 5.71 7.68
CA ASN A 192 -19.11 6.62 8.80
C ASN A 192 -19.86 7.90 8.39
N LEU A 193 -20.28 8.70 9.36
CA LEU A 193 -20.86 10.04 9.18
C LEU A 193 -20.13 11.07 10.07
N ASN A 194 -18.82 10.89 10.24
CA ASN A 194 -18.04 11.66 11.22
C ASN A 194 -17.68 13.08 10.73
N GLY A 195 -17.89 13.39 9.45
CA GLY A 195 -17.61 14.69 8.85
C GLY A 195 -18.71 15.74 9.07
N GLU A 196 -18.44 16.96 8.62
CA GLU A 196 -19.43 18.05 8.64
C GLU A 196 -20.70 17.67 7.87
N ASN A 197 -21.85 18.16 8.34
CA ASN A 197 -23.17 17.81 7.79
C ASN A 197 -23.47 16.30 7.75
N GLN A 198 -22.81 15.53 8.63
CA GLN A 198 -22.89 14.06 8.67
C GLN A 198 -22.45 13.43 7.34
N ASN A 199 -21.39 13.97 6.74
CA ASN A 199 -20.75 13.38 5.58
C ASN A 199 -19.73 12.31 6.01
N HIS A 200 -19.49 11.34 5.15
CA HIS A 200 -18.38 10.42 5.23
C HIS A 200 -17.05 11.19 5.16
N ILE A 201 -16.16 10.89 6.09
CA ILE A 201 -14.79 11.37 6.12
C ILE A 201 -13.84 10.19 6.18
N ARG A 202 -12.61 10.39 5.70
CA ARG A 202 -11.54 9.40 5.73
C ARG A 202 -10.46 9.83 6.70
N GLU A 203 -9.60 8.90 7.11
CA GLU A 203 -8.39 9.26 7.84
C GLU A 203 -7.54 10.20 7.00
N ASN A 204 -7.17 11.31 7.61
CA ASN A 204 -6.33 12.32 7.00
C ASN A 204 -4.88 12.15 7.47
N HIS A 205 -3.98 12.81 6.75
CA HIS A 205 -2.64 13.10 7.23
C HIS A 205 -2.70 13.66 8.67
N PRO A 206 -1.79 13.26 9.60
CA PRO A 206 -0.57 12.48 9.43
C PRO A 206 -0.72 10.99 9.81
N PHE A 207 -1.87 10.37 9.58
CA PHE A 207 -2.02 8.94 9.91
C PHE A 207 -1.06 8.08 9.07
N PRO A 208 -0.38 7.07 9.67
CA PRO A 208 0.76 6.46 9.01
C PRO A 208 0.35 5.34 8.05
N ALA A 209 -0.86 4.77 8.15
CA ALA A 209 -1.36 3.75 7.23
C ALA A 209 -2.58 4.26 6.44
N PRO A 210 -2.47 4.51 5.12
CA PRO A 210 -3.62 4.94 4.34
C PRO A 210 -4.72 3.88 4.33
N GLY A 211 -5.99 4.31 4.39
CA GLY A 211 -7.14 3.44 4.20
C GLY A 211 -7.51 2.53 5.37
N LEU A 212 -6.75 2.56 6.47
CA LEU A 212 -7.09 1.88 7.71
C LEU A 212 -7.92 2.78 8.65
N ASN A 213 -8.74 2.22 9.53
CA ASN A 213 -9.43 3.01 10.56
C ASN A 213 -8.45 3.46 11.66
N SER A 214 -8.54 4.72 12.11
CA SER A 214 -7.70 5.23 13.21
C SER A 214 -8.00 4.63 14.58
N LEU A 215 -9.24 4.15 14.78
CA LEU A 215 -9.71 3.69 16.09
C LEU A 215 -9.36 2.23 16.35
N SER A 216 -9.06 1.93 17.62
CA SER A 216 -8.76 0.58 18.07
C SER A 216 -9.94 -0.38 17.85
N GLU A 217 -9.64 -1.67 17.70
CA GLU A 217 -10.67 -2.70 17.52
C GLU A 217 -11.49 -2.85 18.81
N THR A 218 -12.76 -2.42 18.77
CA THR A 218 -13.71 -2.59 19.86
C THR A 218 -15.05 -3.03 19.31
N SER A 219 -15.93 -3.57 20.16
CA SER A 219 -17.29 -3.93 19.74
C SER A 219 -18.16 -2.71 19.37
N LYS A 220 -17.67 -1.49 19.61
CA LYS A 220 -18.39 -0.23 19.35
C LYS A 220 -17.89 0.49 18.10
N SER A 221 -16.62 0.30 17.72
CA SER A 221 -16.06 0.85 16.49
C SER A 221 -16.46 -0.02 15.30
N LEU A 222 -16.68 0.63 14.17
CA LEU A 222 -17.04 -0.06 12.95
C LEU A 222 -15.77 -0.58 12.29
N ALA A 223 -15.88 -1.73 11.67
CA ALA A 223 -14.72 -2.46 11.16
C ALA A 223 -14.14 -1.82 9.91
N LEU A 224 -14.98 -1.21 9.07
CA LEU A 224 -14.64 -0.69 7.75
C LEU A 224 -15.15 0.75 7.59
N ASP A 225 -14.85 1.59 8.57
CA ASP A 225 -15.26 3.00 8.60
C ASP A 225 -14.78 3.79 7.40
N GLN A 226 -13.64 3.41 6.82
CA GLN A 226 -13.07 4.06 5.64
C GLN A 226 -13.82 3.78 4.33
N ILE A 227 -14.84 2.92 4.29
CA ILE A 227 -15.58 2.65 3.04
C ILE A 227 -16.61 3.76 2.77
N ALA A 228 -16.57 4.31 1.56
CA ALA A 228 -17.47 5.38 1.12
C ALA A 228 -18.85 4.82 0.71
N LEU A 229 -19.70 4.50 1.69
CA LEU A 229 -21.05 3.96 1.44
C LEU A 229 -21.93 4.85 0.57
N PHE A 230 -21.69 6.16 0.56
CA PHE A 230 -22.43 7.08 -0.31
C PHE A 230 -22.29 6.74 -1.80
N ALA A 231 -21.15 6.14 -2.19
CA ALA A 231 -20.88 5.73 -3.56
C ALA A 231 -21.73 4.54 -4.04
N VAL A 232 -22.64 4.02 -3.19
CA VAL A 232 -23.73 3.14 -3.63
C VAL A 232 -24.64 3.86 -4.63
N ASP A 233 -24.86 5.17 -4.43
CA ASP A 233 -25.53 6.04 -5.38
C ASP A 233 -24.54 6.39 -6.52
N PRO A 234 -24.79 5.95 -7.76
CA PRO A 234 -23.88 6.23 -8.87
C PRO A 234 -23.80 7.72 -9.25
N ALA A 235 -24.74 8.56 -8.80
CA ALA A 235 -24.74 9.99 -9.02
C ALA A 235 -24.13 10.79 -7.86
N ALA A 236 -23.80 10.14 -6.74
CA ALA A 236 -23.14 10.82 -5.63
C ALA A 236 -21.72 11.27 -6.04
N ALA A 237 -21.24 12.31 -5.37
CA ALA A 237 -19.87 12.80 -5.45
C ALA A 237 -19.35 13.03 -4.02
N HIS A 238 -18.03 13.22 -3.86
CA HIS A 238 -17.48 13.45 -2.52
C HIS A 238 -18.09 14.69 -1.84
N ASP A 239 -18.25 15.79 -2.59
CA ASP A 239 -18.84 17.04 -2.09
C ASP A 239 -20.36 16.94 -1.92
N HIS A 240 -21.01 15.96 -2.56
CA HIS A 240 -22.45 15.77 -2.59
C HIS A 240 -22.77 14.27 -2.44
N GLN A 241 -22.68 13.78 -1.20
CA GLN A 241 -22.76 12.35 -0.89
C GLN A 241 -24.20 11.78 -0.95
N GLY A 242 -25.21 12.61 -1.22
CA GLY A 242 -26.61 12.19 -1.22
C GLY A 242 -27.11 11.75 0.16
N THR A 243 -28.29 11.14 0.19
CA THR A 243 -28.96 10.74 1.45
C THR A 243 -28.85 9.24 1.74
N THR A 244 -28.68 8.39 0.72
CA THR A 244 -28.73 6.92 0.87
C THR A 244 -27.69 6.39 1.86
N GLY A 245 -26.44 6.86 1.76
CA GLY A 245 -25.37 6.46 2.69
C GLY A 245 -25.66 6.85 4.13
N ARG A 246 -26.27 8.03 4.35
CA ARG A 246 -26.72 8.50 5.67
C ARG A 246 -27.85 7.64 6.22
N THR A 247 -28.89 7.42 5.41
CA THR A 247 -30.05 6.62 5.78
C THR A 247 -29.66 5.19 6.17
N LEU A 248 -28.77 4.54 5.40
CA LEU A 248 -28.24 3.21 5.72
C LEU A 248 -27.53 3.17 7.09
N GLN A 249 -26.83 4.24 7.45
CA GLN A 249 -26.13 4.32 8.73
C GLN A 249 -27.07 4.62 9.90
N GLU A 250 -28.02 5.53 9.74
CA GLU A 250 -29.04 5.85 10.75
C GLU A 250 -29.92 4.62 11.05
N ASN A 251 -30.20 3.80 10.04
CA ASN A 251 -31.04 2.61 10.14
C ASN A 251 -30.27 1.30 10.33
N ARG A 252 -29.04 1.33 10.86
CA ARG A 252 -28.22 0.11 11.07
C ARG A 252 -28.89 -0.95 11.95
N ASN A 253 -29.79 -0.53 12.83
CA ASN A 253 -30.60 -1.44 13.65
C ASN A 253 -31.60 -2.27 12.81
N LEU A 254 -31.98 -1.81 11.61
CA LEU A 254 -32.83 -2.54 10.68
C LEU A 254 -32.07 -3.57 9.83
N LEU A 255 -30.74 -3.46 9.75
CA LEU A 255 -29.85 -4.38 9.02
C LEU A 255 -29.68 -5.72 9.76
N ILE A 256 -30.73 -6.54 9.69
CA ILE A 256 -30.83 -7.83 10.40
C ILE A 256 -30.58 -9.01 9.47
N SER A 257 -30.98 -8.89 8.20
CA SER A 257 -30.80 -9.91 7.17
C SER A 257 -30.51 -9.28 5.81
N PRO A 258 -29.97 -10.01 4.83
CA PRO A 258 -29.70 -9.44 3.52
C PRO A 258 -30.90 -8.77 2.83
N ASP A 259 -32.11 -9.27 3.08
CA ASP A 259 -33.35 -8.75 2.49
C ASP A 259 -33.83 -7.44 3.15
N SER A 260 -33.30 -7.09 4.32
CA SER A 260 -33.64 -5.86 5.05
C SER A 260 -32.96 -4.60 4.50
N THR A 261 -31.99 -4.75 3.59
CA THR A 261 -31.12 -3.65 3.13
C THR A 261 -31.90 -2.54 2.42
N LEU A 262 -32.86 -2.90 1.57
CA LEU A 262 -33.68 -1.92 0.85
C LEU A 262 -34.57 -1.10 1.80
N ALA A 263 -35.13 -1.76 2.82
CA ALA A 263 -35.90 -1.08 3.86
C ALA A 263 -35.01 -0.16 4.71
N ALA A 264 -33.80 -0.60 5.06
CA ALA A 264 -32.83 0.22 5.78
C ALA A 264 -32.38 1.45 4.98
N ALA A 265 -32.32 1.34 3.65
CA ALA A 265 -32.07 2.48 2.74
C ALA A 265 -33.30 3.38 2.54
N ASN A 266 -34.43 3.09 3.18
CA ASN A 266 -35.71 3.80 3.06
C ASN A 266 -36.24 3.86 1.62
N ILE A 267 -36.00 2.79 0.85
CA ILE A 267 -36.51 2.66 -0.52
C ILE A 267 -37.95 2.16 -0.48
N PRO A 268 -38.93 2.90 -1.02
CA PRO A 268 -40.34 2.54 -0.94
C PRO A 268 -40.68 1.34 -1.83
N THR A 269 -41.56 0.47 -1.34
CA THR A 269 -42.19 -0.61 -2.11
C THR A 269 -43.53 -0.15 -2.71
N PRO A 270 -43.96 -0.65 -3.88
CA PRO A 270 -43.36 -1.72 -4.68
C PRO A 270 -42.20 -1.23 -5.56
N ILE A 271 -41.21 -2.09 -5.77
CA ILE A 271 -40.03 -1.76 -6.57
C ILE A 271 -40.25 -2.22 -8.01
N THR A 272 -39.95 -1.33 -8.96
CA THR A 272 -40.15 -1.58 -10.39
C THR A 272 -38.88 -2.11 -11.02
N ARG A 273 -39.01 -3.17 -11.83
CA ARG A 273 -37.88 -3.82 -12.52
C ARG A 273 -37.95 -3.65 -14.03
N ASP A 274 -36.79 -3.66 -14.67
CA ASP A 274 -36.66 -3.71 -16.13
C ASP A 274 -36.83 -5.15 -16.69
N ALA A 275 -36.67 -5.31 -18.00
CA ALA A 275 -36.79 -6.60 -18.67
C ALA A 275 -35.68 -7.61 -18.30
N ALA A 276 -34.52 -7.13 -17.85
CA ALA A 276 -33.42 -7.97 -17.38
C ALA A 276 -33.60 -8.39 -15.91
N GLY A 277 -34.44 -7.67 -15.17
CA GLY A 277 -34.78 -7.92 -13.77
C GLY A 277 -34.05 -7.00 -12.79
N HIS A 278 -33.30 -6.01 -13.28
CA HIS A 278 -32.71 -4.97 -12.43
C HIS A 278 -33.77 -4.01 -11.94
N GLN A 279 -33.53 -3.37 -10.79
CA GLN A 279 -34.35 -2.23 -10.37
C GLN A 279 -34.15 -1.06 -11.34
N ILE A 280 -35.24 -0.38 -11.70
CA ILE A 280 -35.18 0.81 -12.57
C ILE A 280 -34.54 1.99 -11.83
N ASP A 281 -34.79 2.13 -10.53
CA ASP A 281 -34.11 3.12 -9.69
C ASP A 281 -32.63 2.73 -9.50
N PRO A 282 -31.67 3.55 -9.98
CA PRO A 282 -30.24 3.26 -9.85
C PRO A 282 -29.76 3.12 -8.41
N ILE A 283 -30.37 3.83 -7.45
CA ILE A 283 -30.02 3.74 -6.03
C ILE A 283 -30.49 2.39 -5.48
N ALA A 284 -31.75 2.03 -5.75
CA ALA A 284 -32.29 0.74 -5.32
C ALA A 284 -31.53 -0.44 -5.93
N ARG A 285 -31.13 -0.31 -7.20
CA ARG A 285 -30.26 -1.27 -7.87
C ARG A 285 -28.91 -1.37 -7.15
N GLY A 286 -28.26 -0.24 -6.89
CA GLY A 286 -26.98 -0.18 -6.19
C GLY A 286 -27.02 -0.87 -4.83
N VAL A 287 -28.09 -0.66 -4.07
CA VAL A 287 -28.30 -1.28 -2.74
C VAL A 287 -28.53 -2.79 -2.86
N GLU A 288 -29.40 -3.26 -3.76
CA GLU A 288 -29.71 -4.70 -3.91
C GLU A 288 -28.51 -5.53 -4.41
N GLU A 289 -27.71 -4.97 -5.32
CA GLU A 289 -26.64 -5.70 -6.00
C GLU A 289 -25.32 -5.71 -5.21
N ASN A 290 -25.04 -4.68 -4.40
CA ASN A 290 -23.69 -4.46 -3.84
C ASN A 290 -23.61 -4.51 -2.32
N LEU A 291 -24.74 -4.56 -1.61
CA LEU A 291 -24.78 -4.55 -0.14
C LEU A 291 -25.37 -5.85 0.40
N ALA A 292 -24.81 -6.34 1.51
CA ALA A 292 -25.37 -7.46 2.26
C ALA A 292 -24.98 -7.40 3.74
N PRO A 293 -25.92 -7.12 4.66
CA PRO A 293 -25.65 -7.13 6.09
C PRO A 293 -25.56 -8.54 6.69
N GLY A 294 -24.93 -8.60 7.87
CA GLY A 294 -24.90 -9.80 8.71
C GLY A 294 -23.68 -10.68 8.44
N LEU A 295 -22.60 -10.12 7.88
CA LEU A 295 -21.36 -10.84 7.70
C LEU A 295 -20.74 -11.18 9.06
N CYS A 296 -20.38 -12.45 9.24
CA CYS A 296 -19.64 -12.88 10.42
C CYS A 296 -18.15 -12.64 10.19
N GLY A 297 -17.51 -11.88 11.08
CA GLY A 297 -16.07 -11.71 11.12
C GLY A 297 -15.36 -12.95 11.71
N TYR A 298 -14.10 -13.14 11.33
CA TYR A 298 -13.29 -14.29 11.69
C TYR A 298 -11.79 -13.94 11.72
N ASP A 299 -11.01 -14.74 12.43
CA ASP A 299 -9.56 -14.62 12.44
C ASP A 299 -8.99 -15.51 11.35
N GLU A 300 -7.88 -15.12 10.73
CA GLU A 300 -7.09 -15.92 9.78
C GLU A 300 -5.63 -16.03 10.26
N GLN A 301 -5.00 -17.18 10.04
CA GLN A 301 -3.54 -17.23 10.10
C GLN A 301 -3.00 -16.59 8.82
N ALA A 302 -2.13 -15.60 8.94
CA ALA A 302 -1.51 -14.98 7.78
C ALA A 302 -0.52 -15.97 7.15
N LEU A 303 -0.85 -16.54 6.00
CA LEU A 303 0.01 -17.47 5.26
C LEU A 303 0.58 -16.81 4.00
N ILE A 304 1.81 -17.17 3.66
CA ILE A 304 2.46 -16.81 2.39
C ILE A 304 1.70 -17.54 1.27
N PRO A 305 1.13 -16.82 0.29
CA PRO A 305 0.30 -17.40 -0.76
C PRO A 305 1.10 -18.27 -1.73
N LEU A 306 0.39 -19.17 -2.43
CA LEU A 306 0.91 -19.78 -3.65
C LEU A 306 0.61 -18.84 -4.82
N ALA A 307 1.52 -17.89 -5.04
CA ALA A 307 1.44 -16.89 -6.09
C ALA A 307 2.64 -16.99 -7.04
N ASP A 308 2.54 -16.34 -8.20
CA ASP A 308 3.66 -16.24 -9.13
C ASP A 308 4.82 -15.44 -8.53
N GLY A 309 6.06 -15.89 -8.73
CA GLY A 309 7.25 -15.31 -8.11
C GLY A 309 7.42 -15.56 -6.60
N ILE A 310 6.56 -16.34 -5.94
CA ILE A 310 6.86 -16.82 -4.58
C ILE A 310 7.58 -18.17 -4.66
N HIS A 311 8.75 -18.26 -4.02
CA HIS A 311 9.50 -19.49 -3.99
C HIS A 311 8.75 -20.59 -3.21
N LYS A 312 8.72 -21.80 -3.78
CA LYS A 312 7.96 -22.96 -3.26
C LYS A 312 8.32 -23.38 -1.83
N SER A 313 9.53 -23.07 -1.37
CA SER A 313 9.94 -23.38 0.01
C SER A 313 9.37 -22.42 1.05
N ALA A 314 8.83 -21.28 0.61
CA ALA A 314 8.20 -20.28 1.47
C ALA A 314 6.68 -20.36 1.42
N ALA A 315 6.10 -20.68 0.26
CA ALA A 315 4.65 -20.75 0.07
C ALA A 315 3.96 -21.70 1.07
N GLY A 316 2.83 -21.28 1.61
CA GLY A 316 2.05 -21.98 2.62
C GLY A 316 2.58 -21.87 4.06
N LYS A 317 3.76 -21.27 4.28
CA LYS A 317 4.27 -20.98 5.63
C LYS A 317 3.63 -19.71 6.21
N PRO A 318 3.64 -19.52 7.54
CA PRO A 318 3.20 -18.27 8.14
C PRO A 318 4.01 -17.06 7.63
N LYS A 319 3.31 -15.95 7.39
CA LYS A 319 3.92 -14.64 7.17
C LYS A 319 4.65 -14.19 8.45
N LEU A 320 5.64 -13.33 8.28
CA LEU A 320 6.37 -12.75 9.40
C LEU A 320 5.67 -11.48 9.88
N ASN A 321 5.47 -11.35 11.20
CA ASN A 321 4.80 -10.21 11.79
C ASN A 321 5.78 -9.04 12.00
N LEU A 322 5.52 -7.89 11.38
CA LEU A 322 6.36 -6.68 11.50
C LEU A 322 6.34 -6.10 12.92
N ASN A 323 5.19 -6.13 13.62
CA ASN A 323 5.08 -5.68 15.01
C ASN A 323 5.83 -6.60 15.98
N ARG A 324 5.95 -7.90 15.66
CA ARG A 324 6.85 -8.80 16.41
C ARG A 324 8.31 -8.42 16.18
N LEU A 325 8.70 -8.10 14.94
CA LEU A 325 10.07 -7.70 14.62
C LEU A 325 10.45 -6.38 15.30
N LEU A 326 9.55 -5.40 15.34
CA LEU A 326 9.76 -4.16 16.09
C LEU A 326 10.04 -4.43 17.58
N GLY A 327 9.27 -5.33 18.21
CA GLY A 327 9.52 -5.72 19.60
C GLY A 327 10.83 -6.46 19.85
N ILE A 328 11.43 -7.06 18.81
CA ILE A 328 12.76 -7.69 18.86
C ILE A 328 13.86 -6.63 18.68
N GLY A 329 13.73 -5.77 17.65
CA GLY A 329 14.67 -4.71 17.32
C GLY A 329 16.06 -5.17 16.85
N GLY A 330 16.87 -4.19 16.43
CA GLY A 330 18.30 -4.35 16.12
C GLY A 330 18.65 -5.43 15.09
N ASP A 331 19.90 -5.90 15.15
CA ASP A 331 20.46 -6.85 14.18
C ASP A 331 19.65 -8.14 14.04
N GLN A 332 19.04 -8.62 15.13
CA GLN A 332 18.25 -9.84 15.10
C GLN A 332 17.02 -9.67 14.19
N ALA A 333 16.26 -8.59 14.38
CA ALA A 333 15.08 -8.30 13.56
C ALA A 333 15.46 -8.04 12.10
N VAL A 334 16.55 -7.28 11.86
CA VAL A 334 17.08 -7.00 10.52
C VAL A 334 17.45 -8.28 9.78
N ASN A 335 18.18 -9.19 10.43
CA ASN A 335 18.59 -10.45 9.82
C ASN A 335 17.40 -11.38 9.55
N GLU A 336 16.41 -11.44 10.45
CA GLU A 336 15.21 -12.27 10.28
C GLU A 336 14.37 -11.81 9.09
N MET A 337 14.15 -10.50 8.95
CA MET A 337 13.42 -9.91 7.82
C MET A 337 14.15 -10.14 6.49
N ALA A 338 15.44 -9.82 6.42
CA ALA A 338 16.25 -9.99 5.22
C ALA A 338 16.32 -11.46 4.76
N ALA A 339 16.44 -12.40 5.72
CA ALA A 339 16.47 -13.83 5.42
C ALA A 339 15.14 -14.32 4.83
N LEU A 340 14.00 -13.84 5.32
CA LEU A 340 12.70 -14.20 4.74
C LEU A 340 12.59 -13.73 3.29
N ILE A 341 12.94 -12.46 3.02
CA ILE A 341 12.88 -11.89 1.67
C ILE A 341 13.77 -12.69 0.73
N SER A 342 15.03 -12.94 1.12
CA SER A 342 15.97 -13.70 0.28
C SER A 342 15.52 -15.14 0.01
N ASN A 343 14.79 -15.76 0.95
CA ASN A 343 14.33 -17.14 0.80
C ASN A 343 13.03 -17.26 -0.01
N ALA A 344 12.15 -16.26 0.09
CA ALA A 344 10.85 -16.27 -0.57
C ALA A 344 10.89 -15.61 -1.95
N LEU A 345 11.77 -14.63 -2.15
CA LEU A 345 11.98 -13.87 -3.39
C LEU A 345 13.50 -13.84 -3.72
N PRO A 346 14.08 -14.96 -4.22
CA PRO A 346 15.52 -15.08 -4.43
C PRO A 346 16.13 -13.98 -5.31
N ASP A 347 15.38 -13.54 -6.33
CA ASP A 347 15.82 -12.50 -7.24
C ASP A 347 15.66 -11.06 -6.71
N PHE A 348 14.96 -10.84 -5.59
CA PHE A 348 14.68 -9.50 -5.06
C PHE A 348 15.95 -8.65 -4.83
N THR A 349 17.07 -9.28 -4.50
CA THR A 349 18.38 -8.62 -4.33
C THR A 349 18.92 -7.97 -5.60
N LYS A 350 18.46 -8.38 -6.79
CA LYS A 350 18.88 -7.81 -8.08
C LYS A 350 18.43 -6.35 -8.22
N ARG A 351 17.40 -5.92 -7.49
CA ARG A 351 16.94 -4.52 -7.43
C ARG A 351 18.05 -3.55 -7.05
N LYS A 352 19.02 -3.97 -6.24
CA LYS A 352 20.05 -3.10 -5.64
C LYS A 352 20.87 -2.29 -6.65
N GLY A 353 21.02 -2.79 -7.88
CA GLY A 353 21.90 -2.18 -8.88
C GLY A 353 23.34 -2.11 -8.39
N GLY A 354 23.89 -0.90 -8.31
CA GLY A 354 25.26 -0.62 -7.87
C GLY A 354 25.38 -0.34 -6.37
N PHE A 355 24.33 -0.58 -5.60
CA PHE A 355 24.32 -0.37 -4.16
C PHE A 355 25.42 -1.20 -3.47
N PRO A 356 26.30 -0.56 -2.66
CA PRO A 356 27.54 -1.18 -2.19
C PRO A 356 27.37 -2.08 -0.96
N ASP A 357 26.31 -1.91 -0.18
CA ASP A 357 26.11 -2.60 1.11
C ASP A 357 25.04 -3.71 0.99
N ASP A 358 24.57 -4.26 2.11
CA ASP A 358 23.52 -5.28 2.13
C ASP A 358 22.14 -4.63 1.90
N TYR A 359 21.63 -4.77 0.69
CA TYR A 359 20.37 -4.17 0.26
C TYR A 359 19.17 -4.62 1.10
N LEU A 360 19.03 -5.92 1.35
CA LEU A 360 17.87 -6.45 2.08
C LEU A 360 17.90 -6.04 3.55
N LYS A 361 19.09 -6.05 4.17
CA LYS A 361 19.23 -5.58 5.54
C LYS A 361 19.02 -4.08 5.66
N THR A 362 19.39 -3.30 4.64
CA THR A 362 19.12 -1.86 4.60
C THR A 362 17.62 -1.59 4.51
N LEU A 363 16.87 -2.33 3.67
CA LEU A 363 15.41 -2.23 3.64
C LEU A 363 14.78 -2.62 4.98
N ALA A 364 15.30 -3.67 5.62
CA ALA A 364 14.80 -4.10 6.93
C ALA A 364 15.09 -3.05 8.02
N ALA A 365 16.28 -2.46 8.05
CA ALA A 365 16.62 -1.37 8.97
C ALA A 365 15.74 -0.14 8.73
N ASN A 366 15.55 0.28 7.47
CA ASN A 366 14.62 1.36 7.13
C ASN A 366 13.17 1.07 7.56
N ALA A 367 12.74 -0.19 7.53
CA ALA A 367 11.40 -0.56 7.99
C ALA A 367 11.28 -0.45 9.52
N LEU A 368 12.28 -0.89 10.28
CA LEU A 368 12.25 -0.78 11.74
C LEU A 368 12.25 0.70 12.18
N ASP A 369 13.21 1.48 11.68
CA ASP A 369 13.38 2.91 11.97
C ASP A 369 12.19 3.78 11.46
N TYR A 370 11.37 3.25 10.56
CA TYR A 370 10.14 3.94 10.14
C TYR A 370 9.08 3.95 11.25
N ALA A 371 9.03 2.91 12.08
CA ALA A 371 7.89 2.59 12.91
C ALA A 371 8.18 2.39 14.40
N ASP A 372 9.43 2.27 14.83
CA ASP A 372 9.79 2.18 16.26
C ASP A 372 9.52 3.50 17.00
N VAL A 373 10.07 3.71 18.19
CA VAL A 373 9.77 4.90 19.02
C VAL A 373 11.00 5.77 19.20
N ASP A 374 12.19 5.20 18.96
CA ASP A 374 13.40 5.99 19.07
C ASP A 374 13.59 6.85 17.82
N HIS A 375 14.68 7.62 17.84
CA HIS A 375 14.98 8.62 16.80
C HIS A 375 16.41 8.41 16.29
N ASP A 376 16.92 7.19 16.45
CA ASP A 376 18.30 6.85 16.21
C ASP A 376 18.39 5.84 15.06
N PRO A 377 19.41 5.94 14.19
CA PRO A 377 19.58 4.98 13.11
C PRO A 377 19.85 3.54 13.64
N THR A 378 19.13 2.56 13.08
CA THR A 378 19.53 1.14 13.12
C THR A 378 20.67 0.93 12.13
N VAL A 379 21.90 0.86 12.62
CA VAL A 379 23.11 0.86 11.79
C VAL A 379 24.09 -0.25 12.16
N ALA A 380 24.64 -0.90 11.14
CA ALA A 380 25.79 -1.78 11.23
C ALA A 380 26.87 -1.30 10.22
N PRO A 381 28.07 -0.90 10.67
CA PRO A 381 29.11 -0.36 9.80
C PRO A 381 29.43 -1.27 8.61
N ASN A 382 29.48 -0.71 7.40
CA ASN A 382 29.72 -1.41 6.13
C ASN A 382 28.73 -2.56 5.84
N SER A 383 27.53 -2.52 6.42
CA SER A 383 26.51 -3.56 6.25
C SER A 383 25.15 -2.97 5.92
N TYR A 384 24.60 -2.10 6.77
CA TYR A 384 23.33 -1.43 6.53
C TYR A 384 23.19 -0.17 7.39
N ARG A 385 22.30 0.73 6.95
CA ARG A 385 21.88 1.91 7.70
C ARG A 385 20.38 2.15 7.49
N GLY A 386 19.60 2.14 8.57
CA GLY A 386 18.23 2.59 8.61
C GLY A 386 18.10 4.13 8.66
N LEU A 387 16.92 4.64 8.33
CA LEU A 387 16.60 6.05 8.30
C LEU A 387 15.42 6.31 9.23
N ASP A 388 15.69 7.01 10.32
CA ASP A 388 14.74 7.42 11.37
C ASP A 388 14.55 8.95 11.32
N SER A 389 13.88 9.54 12.30
CA SER A 389 13.70 10.98 12.50
C SER A 389 14.98 11.66 12.99
N PHE A 390 15.97 11.73 12.12
CA PHE A 390 17.18 12.53 12.28
C PHE A 390 17.51 13.30 10.99
N PRO A 391 18.23 14.44 11.08
CA PRO A 391 18.55 15.22 9.91
C PRO A 391 19.78 14.67 9.17
N LEU A 392 19.84 14.91 7.86
CA LEU A 392 20.95 14.48 6.99
C LEU A 392 21.78 15.68 6.55
N VAL A 393 23.05 15.43 6.20
CA VAL A 393 23.95 16.50 5.74
C VAL A 393 23.57 16.86 4.30
N ASN A 394 23.07 18.07 4.12
CA ASN A 394 22.65 18.62 2.83
C ASN A 394 23.79 19.37 2.12
N GLU A 395 24.54 20.18 2.86
CA GLU A 395 25.78 20.83 2.40
C GLU A 395 26.89 20.65 3.43
N PHE A 396 28.12 20.51 2.96
CA PHE A 396 29.31 20.45 3.81
C PHE A 396 30.28 21.56 3.43
N LEU A 397 30.76 22.32 4.42
CA LEU A 397 31.66 23.43 4.17
C LEU A 397 32.87 23.42 5.10
N MET A 398 34.03 23.73 4.52
CA MET A 398 35.28 23.97 5.24
C MET A 398 35.78 25.37 4.95
N LYS A 399 35.89 26.20 5.99
CA LYS A 399 36.47 27.54 5.90
C LYS A 399 37.91 27.51 6.39
N PHE A 400 38.83 28.02 5.58
CA PHE A 400 40.23 28.23 5.93
C PHE A 400 40.49 29.72 6.03
N ARG A 401 41.20 30.18 7.07
CA ARG A 401 41.52 31.59 7.24
C ARG A 401 42.91 31.79 7.83
N TRP A 402 43.69 32.65 7.17
CA TRP A 402 44.97 33.11 7.69
C TRP A 402 44.76 34.30 8.64
N ASN A 403 44.86 34.05 9.94
CA ASN A 403 44.53 35.03 10.97
C ASN A 403 45.68 35.99 11.23
N ASN A 404 46.87 35.45 11.44
CA ASN A 404 48.00 36.25 11.92
C ASN A 404 49.37 35.63 11.61
N ILE A 405 50.41 36.44 11.77
CA ILE A 405 51.80 36.01 11.96
C ILE A 405 52.31 36.71 13.21
N ARG A 406 52.72 35.95 14.22
CA ARG A 406 53.29 36.48 15.46
C ARG A 406 54.73 36.05 15.64
N VAL A 407 55.49 36.76 16.46
CA VAL A 407 56.88 36.41 16.79
C VAL A 407 56.92 35.95 18.25
N GLU A 408 57.31 34.71 18.48
CA GLU A 408 57.43 34.07 19.80
C GLU A 408 58.81 33.40 19.88
N ASP A 409 59.57 33.66 20.94
CA ASP A 409 60.91 33.07 21.18
C ASP A 409 61.87 33.14 19.97
N GLY A 410 61.83 34.25 19.22
CA GLY A 410 62.68 34.45 18.04
C GLY A 410 62.24 33.67 16.79
N ARG A 411 61.06 33.05 16.83
CA ARG A 411 60.42 32.29 15.74
C ARG A 411 59.16 33.00 15.25
N LYS A 412 58.84 32.89 13.96
CA LYS A 412 57.57 33.31 13.37
C LYS A 412 56.58 32.18 13.48
N ILE A 413 55.46 32.45 14.15
CA ILE A 413 54.35 31.53 14.28
C ILE A 413 53.21 32.02 13.37
N LEU A 414 52.85 31.20 12.38
CA LEU A 414 51.67 31.42 11.55
C LEU A 414 50.44 30.85 12.23
N GLU A 415 49.38 31.63 12.30
CA GLU A 415 48.10 31.23 12.86
C GLU A 415 47.04 31.09 11.77
N LEU A 416 46.51 29.88 11.62
CA LEU A 416 45.49 29.53 10.63
C LEU A 416 44.31 28.86 11.32
N THR A 417 43.09 29.31 11.03
CA THR A 417 41.88 28.62 11.51
C THR A 417 41.24 27.80 10.40
N VAL A 418 40.76 26.63 10.79
CA VAL A 418 39.89 25.77 9.99
C VAL A 418 38.56 25.61 10.71
N ASN A 419 37.48 26.04 10.07
CA ASN A 419 36.13 25.85 10.59
C ASN A 419 35.40 24.82 9.74
N THR A 420 34.68 23.93 10.39
CA THR A 420 33.78 22.98 9.73
C THR A 420 32.34 23.41 9.96
N TYR A 421 31.58 23.47 8.87
CA TYR A 421 30.16 23.73 8.89
C TYR A 421 29.42 22.61 8.17
N VAL A 422 28.23 22.29 8.66
CA VAL A 422 27.28 21.43 7.97
C VAL A 422 25.97 22.19 7.84
N GLU A 423 25.31 22.05 6.70
CA GLU A 423 23.89 22.30 6.63
C GLU A 423 23.16 20.97 6.81
N LEU A 424 22.27 20.94 7.80
CA LEU A 424 21.44 19.79 8.09
C LEU A 424 20.04 20.02 7.51
N TRP A 425 19.48 19.00 6.88
CA TRP A 425 18.10 18.97 6.41
C TRP A 425 17.33 17.92 7.20
N ASN A 426 16.32 18.37 7.95
CA ASN A 426 15.31 17.47 8.51
C ASN A 426 14.36 17.05 7.38
N MET A 427 14.63 15.92 6.74
CA MET A 427 13.78 15.41 5.65
C MET A 427 12.44 14.87 6.12
N THR A 428 12.22 14.73 7.44
CA THR A 428 11.05 14.07 8.00
C THR A 428 9.88 15.01 8.20
N ASP A 429 8.66 14.45 8.25
CA ASP A 429 7.44 15.18 8.55
C ASP A 429 7.22 15.45 10.05
N THR A 430 8.20 15.08 10.87
CA THR A 430 8.25 15.30 12.31
C THR A 430 9.39 16.25 12.68
N ALA A 431 9.24 17.00 13.78
CA ALA A 431 10.35 17.78 14.30
C ALA A 431 11.42 16.83 14.88
N VAL A 432 12.69 17.21 14.80
CA VAL A 432 13.82 16.41 15.29
C VAL A 432 14.63 17.22 16.30
N GLU A 433 14.99 16.59 17.41
CA GLU A 433 15.83 17.17 18.46
C GLU A 433 16.87 16.15 18.93
N GLY A 434 18.14 16.56 18.98
CA GLY A 434 19.22 15.66 19.37
C GLY A 434 20.60 16.29 19.26
N LEU A 435 21.63 15.43 19.37
CA LEU A 435 23.03 15.83 19.31
C LEU A 435 23.68 15.35 18.02
N ALA A 436 24.22 16.28 17.24
CA ALA A 436 25.02 15.97 16.06
C ALA A 436 26.51 16.11 16.36
N GLU A 437 27.30 15.07 16.07
CA GLU A 437 28.77 15.13 16.08
C GLU A 437 29.28 14.97 14.66
N VAL A 438 30.21 15.82 14.24
CA VAL A 438 30.78 15.78 12.89
C VAL A 438 32.28 15.57 12.97
N SER A 439 32.82 14.72 12.09
CA SER A 439 34.25 14.44 12.03
C SER A 439 35.06 15.59 11.40
N TYR A 440 36.34 15.65 11.75
CA TYR A 440 37.33 16.52 11.13
C TYR A 440 38.21 15.73 10.15
N GLU A 441 38.01 15.94 8.85
CA GLU A 441 38.69 15.19 7.79
C GLU A 441 39.11 16.08 6.60
N THR A 442 40.03 17.04 6.84
CA THR A 442 40.36 18.06 5.85
C THR A 442 41.45 17.64 4.86
N LYS A 443 42.53 17.04 5.37
CA LYS A 443 43.72 16.59 4.63
C LYS A 443 44.30 17.58 3.61
N PHE A 444 44.15 18.87 3.87
CA PHE A 444 44.86 19.91 3.12
C PHE A 444 46.28 20.04 3.66
N LYS A 445 47.20 20.42 2.77
CA LYS A 445 48.59 20.72 3.09
C LYS A 445 48.91 22.14 2.71
N LEU A 446 49.81 22.79 3.42
CA LEU A 446 50.37 24.09 3.03
C LEU A 446 51.89 24.05 3.08
N GLN A 447 52.51 24.71 2.11
CA GLN A 447 53.94 24.96 2.09
C GLN A 447 54.18 26.46 2.27
N ILE A 448 55.12 26.81 3.15
CA ILE A 448 55.36 28.20 3.52
C ILE A 448 56.85 28.49 3.33
N SER A 449 57.21 29.32 2.36
CA SER A 449 58.60 29.77 2.18
C SER A 449 59.03 30.66 3.36
N PRO A 450 60.24 30.48 3.94
CA PRO A 450 61.37 29.64 3.46
C PRO A 450 61.41 28.19 4.00
N ASN A 451 60.38 27.69 4.69
CA ASN A 451 60.36 26.33 5.21
C ASN A 451 60.27 25.28 4.07
N PRO A 452 61.22 24.32 4.00
CA PRO A 452 61.20 23.30 2.96
C PRO A 452 60.11 22.23 3.18
N ASN A 453 59.59 22.08 4.39
CA ASN A 453 58.61 21.05 4.74
C ASN A 453 57.17 21.57 4.60
N ALA A 454 56.28 20.75 4.04
CA ALA A 454 54.86 21.02 4.03
C ALA A 454 54.23 20.72 5.39
N PHE A 455 53.33 21.57 5.85
CA PHE A 455 52.50 21.35 7.02
C PHE A 455 51.21 20.65 6.60
N SER A 456 50.78 19.65 7.36
CA SER A 456 49.50 18.97 7.15
C SER A 456 48.43 19.52 8.09
N LEU A 457 47.26 19.88 7.55
CA LEU A 457 46.09 20.19 8.35
C LEU A 457 45.39 18.92 8.85
N ASP A 458 45.74 17.74 8.35
CA ASP A 458 45.27 16.46 8.92
C ASP A 458 45.93 16.12 10.26
N ASP A 459 47.01 16.82 10.63
CA ASP A 459 47.71 16.60 11.89
C ASP A 459 47.35 17.71 12.89
N PRO A 460 46.40 17.45 13.82
CA PRO A 460 45.98 18.44 14.81
C PRO A 460 46.94 18.54 16.01
N THR A 461 48.16 17.98 15.94
CA THR A 461 49.15 18.09 17.03
C THR A 461 49.40 19.54 17.44
N ASN A 462 49.44 20.45 16.45
CA ASN A 462 49.63 21.89 16.66
C ASN A 462 48.31 22.69 16.61
N ALA A 463 47.17 22.01 16.70
CA ALA A 463 45.83 22.62 16.69
C ALA A 463 45.19 22.62 18.09
N MET A 464 44.37 23.64 18.35
CA MET A 464 43.48 23.72 19.51
C MET A 464 42.05 24.09 19.08
N PRO A 465 41.00 23.61 19.78
CA PRO A 465 41.05 22.62 20.87
C PRO A 465 41.44 21.22 20.37
N LYS A 466 41.74 20.30 21.29
CA LYS A 466 41.97 18.89 20.95
C LYS A 466 40.63 18.20 20.66
N LEU A 467 40.59 17.45 19.58
CA LEU A 467 39.43 16.65 19.18
C LEU A 467 39.43 15.31 19.93
N THR A 468 38.23 14.74 20.10
CA THR A 468 38.08 13.37 20.63
C THR A 468 38.31 12.36 19.51
N GLU A 469 39.04 11.29 19.82
CA GLU A 469 39.24 10.17 18.88
C GLU A 469 38.28 9.04 19.24
N ASP A 470 37.47 8.63 18.26
CA ASP A 470 36.58 7.48 18.38
C ASP A 470 36.39 6.80 17.02
N GLN A 471 36.40 5.47 17.02
CA GLN A 471 36.28 4.61 15.83
C GLN A 471 37.23 4.97 14.68
N GLY A 472 38.42 5.49 15.00
CA GLY A 472 39.43 5.90 14.02
C GLY A 472 39.22 7.28 13.39
N TYR A 473 38.25 8.05 13.87
CA TYR A 473 37.97 9.42 13.43
C TYR A 473 38.12 10.42 14.56
N ARG A 474 38.36 11.69 14.19
CA ARG A 474 38.47 12.81 15.11
C ARG A 474 37.19 13.62 15.07
N TRP A 475 36.56 13.83 16.21
CA TRP A 475 35.23 14.41 16.31
C TRP A 475 35.28 15.79 16.97
N PHE A 476 34.52 16.72 16.41
CA PHE A 476 34.19 17.94 17.11
C PHE A 476 33.25 17.65 18.29
N PRO A 477 33.20 18.53 19.31
CA PRO A 477 32.19 18.43 20.35
C PRO A 477 30.77 18.37 19.76
N PRO A 478 29.83 17.62 20.38
CA PRO A 478 28.45 17.56 19.93
C PRO A 478 27.80 18.95 19.85
N VAL A 479 26.98 19.15 18.82
CA VAL A 479 26.15 20.34 18.62
C VAL A 479 24.69 19.98 18.87
N GLU A 480 23.99 20.78 19.67
CA GLU A 480 22.55 20.67 19.84
C GLU A 480 21.81 21.09 18.56
N VAL A 481 20.95 20.21 18.06
CA VAL A 481 20.19 20.40 16.83
C VAL A 481 18.71 20.26 17.16
N SER A 482 17.93 21.28 16.81
CA SER A 482 16.45 21.25 16.81
C SER A 482 15.97 21.85 15.50
N LEU A 483 15.25 21.04 14.70
CA LEU A 483 14.78 21.39 13.36
C LEU A 483 13.31 21.03 13.20
N GLN A 484 12.55 21.96 12.62
CA GLN A 484 11.17 21.72 12.22
C GLN A 484 11.12 20.77 11.01
N PRO A 485 9.95 20.15 10.71
CA PRO A 485 9.79 19.34 9.51
C PRO A 485 10.23 20.08 8.25
N ASN A 486 10.99 19.40 7.38
CA ASN A 486 11.54 19.95 6.13
C ASN A 486 12.43 21.19 6.30
N GLU A 487 12.92 21.48 7.51
CA GLU A 487 13.81 22.63 7.75
C GLU A 487 15.25 22.32 7.35
N TYR A 488 15.90 23.33 6.77
CA TYR A 488 17.32 23.37 6.47
C TYR A 488 18.00 24.35 7.42
N ARG A 489 19.14 23.99 8.02
CA ARG A 489 19.89 24.92 8.87
C ARG A 489 21.38 24.65 8.87
N VAL A 490 22.16 25.73 8.76
CA VAL A 490 23.62 25.72 8.88
C VAL A 490 24.03 25.70 10.36
N PHE A 491 24.95 24.81 10.69
CA PHE A 491 25.59 24.69 11.99
C PHE A 491 27.10 24.81 11.86
N ASN A 492 27.72 25.55 12.78
CA ASN A 492 29.17 25.56 12.96
C ASN A 492 29.56 24.41 13.90
N CYS A 493 30.17 23.36 13.35
CA CYS A 493 30.57 22.19 14.12
C CYS A 493 31.74 22.48 15.06
N GLY A 494 32.60 23.42 14.69
CA GLY A 494 33.76 23.77 15.49
C GLY A 494 34.86 24.45 14.68
N THR A 495 35.82 25.01 15.42
CA THR A 495 36.98 25.72 14.87
C THR A 495 38.26 25.14 15.44
N LEU A 496 39.18 24.73 14.57
CA LEU A 496 40.56 24.41 14.94
C LEU A 496 41.48 25.58 14.60
N THR A 497 42.29 25.99 15.57
CA THR A 497 43.34 27.00 15.38
C THR A 497 44.70 26.30 15.36
N PHE A 498 45.34 26.31 14.19
CA PHE A 498 46.69 25.79 13.99
C PHE A 498 47.73 26.88 14.23
N SER A 499 48.78 26.55 14.99
CA SER A 499 49.96 27.39 15.18
C SER A 499 51.19 26.69 14.59
N PHE A 500 51.70 27.18 13.46
CA PHE A 500 52.87 26.61 12.80
C PHE A 500 54.11 27.46 13.04
N ASP A 501 55.20 26.86 13.49
CA ASP A 501 56.52 27.51 13.46
C ASP A 501 57.06 27.46 12.03
N VAL A 502 57.10 28.63 11.38
CA VAL A 502 57.34 28.71 9.93
C VAL A 502 58.73 29.20 9.58
N ALA A 503 59.37 30.04 10.41
CA ALA A 503 60.71 30.59 10.11
C ALA A 503 61.32 31.30 11.33
N PRO A 504 62.62 31.62 11.33
CA PRO A 504 63.21 32.63 12.22
C PRO A 504 62.52 34.01 12.11
N ALA A 505 62.58 34.82 13.17
CA ALA A 505 61.99 36.17 13.21
C ALA A 505 62.50 37.11 12.10
N SER A 506 63.71 36.89 11.56
CA SER A 506 64.33 37.67 10.49
C SER A 506 63.71 37.46 9.10
N ASP A 507 63.06 36.32 8.87
CA ASP A 507 62.78 35.84 7.53
C ASP A 507 61.43 36.33 7.01
N PHE A 508 61.32 36.68 5.73
CA PHE A 508 60.07 37.11 5.12
C PHE A 508 59.13 35.92 4.85
N ILE A 509 57.86 36.02 5.26
CA ILE A 509 56.84 35.02 4.94
C ILE A 509 56.07 35.49 3.71
N ALA A 510 56.14 34.71 2.63
CA ALA A 510 55.47 35.03 1.37
C ALA A 510 53.94 34.96 1.47
N SER A 511 53.26 35.80 0.67
CA SER A 511 51.80 35.88 0.57
C SER A 511 51.40 35.94 -0.91
N PRO A 512 50.46 35.10 -1.40
CA PRO A 512 49.61 34.18 -0.62
C PRO A 512 50.33 32.93 -0.13
N ILE A 513 49.74 32.27 0.86
CA ILE A 513 49.97 30.84 1.12
C ILE A 513 48.98 30.03 0.30
N GLU A 514 49.41 28.86 -0.15
CA GLU A 514 48.59 27.95 -0.96
C GLU A 514 48.26 26.70 -0.15
N LEU A 515 46.97 26.43 0.00
CA LEU A 515 46.50 25.13 0.47
C LEU A 515 46.32 24.23 -0.75
N THR A 516 46.98 23.08 -0.68
CA THR A 516 46.95 22.04 -1.71
C THR A 516 46.34 20.78 -1.12
N GLY A 517 45.69 19.99 -1.96
CA GLY A 517 45.23 18.66 -1.64
C GLY A 517 45.75 17.68 -2.67
N ASP A 518 46.02 16.44 -2.28
CA ASP A 518 46.40 15.40 -3.24
C ASP A 518 45.23 15.10 -4.20
N PHE A 519 45.58 14.94 -5.48
CA PHE A 519 44.68 14.62 -6.56
C PHE A 519 44.23 13.15 -6.43
N ASP A 520 42.93 12.86 -6.58
CA ASP A 520 42.35 11.51 -6.72
C ASP A 520 42.60 10.48 -5.59
N VAL A 521 42.80 10.89 -4.33
CA VAL A 521 42.88 9.93 -3.20
C VAL A 521 41.50 9.78 -2.53
N PRO A 522 40.79 8.64 -2.70
CA PRO A 522 39.36 8.54 -2.35
C PRO A 522 39.06 8.38 -0.86
N GLU A 523 40.00 7.92 -0.04
CA GLU A 523 39.60 7.11 1.14
C GLU A 523 39.61 7.82 2.50
N SER A 524 39.75 9.16 2.61
CA SER A 524 39.88 9.77 3.95
C SER A 524 39.58 11.26 4.11
N ILE A 525 38.71 11.85 3.29
CA ILE A 525 38.46 13.31 3.30
C ILE A 525 36.96 13.55 3.19
N GLY A 526 36.40 14.44 4.00
CA GLY A 526 34.98 14.78 3.94
C GLY A 526 34.35 14.88 5.32
N TYR A 527 33.24 14.19 5.53
CA TYR A 527 32.58 14.14 6.82
C TYR A 527 31.99 12.77 7.13
N ARG A 528 31.86 12.53 8.43
CA ARG A 528 30.97 11.55 9.05
C ARG A 528 30.17 12.28 10.09
N MET A 529 28.91 11.90 10.23
CA MET A 529 28.00 12.44 11.21
C MET A 529 27.52 11.32 12.13
N LYS A 530 27.56 11.57 13.43
CA LYS A 530 26.78 10.83 14.41
C LYS A 530 25.55 11.62 14.82
N TRP A 531 24.47 10.90 15.06
CA TRP A 531 23.27 11.40 15.71
C TRP A 531 23.10 10.65 17.03
N ASN A 532 23.02 11.37 18.15
CA ASN A 532 22.95 10.80 19.50
C ASN A 532 24.03 9.73 19.78
N GLY A 533 25.23 9.93 19.23
CA GLY A 533 26.37 9.01 19.36
C GLY A 533 26.35 7.80 18.41
N LYS A 534 25.28 7.57 17.63
CA LYS A 534 25.21 6.52 16.60
C LYS A 534 25.55 7.07 15.22
N TRP A 535 26.16 6.26 14.36
CA TRP A 535 26.58 6.67 13.02
C TRP A 535 25.36 6.87 12.11
N ALA A 536 25.17 8.09 11.60
CA ALA A 536 23.94 8.50 10.90
C ALA A 536 24.17 8.87 9.43
N ASP A 537 25.24 9.60 9.12
CA ASP A 537 25.51 10.05 7.75
C ASP A 537 27.01 10.10 7.42
N GLN A 538 27.36 10.12 6.13
CA GLN A 538 28.75 10.28 5.68
C GLN A 538 28.88 10.67 4.20
N SER A 539 30.02 11.28 3.86
CA SER A 539 30.51 11.35 2.48
C SER A 539 31.45 10.17 2.20
N ARG A 540 30.93 9.00 1.78
CA ARG A 540 31.72 7.76 1.68
C ARG A 540 32.88 7.86 0.68
N GLY A 541 32.62 8.39 -0.51
CA GLY A 541 33.65 8.69 -1.51
C GLY A 541 34.46 9.96 -1.25
N GLY A 542 34.14 10.67 -0.16
CA GLY A 542 34.78 11.88 0.28
C GLY A 542 34.42 13.15 -0.50
N VAL A 543 35.29 14.16 -0.45
CA VAL A 543 35.12 15.46 -1.12
C VAL A 543 36.32 15.81 -2.00
N LYS A 544 36.07 16.43 -3.16
CA LYS A 544 37.10 16.79 -4.15
C LYS A 544 37.97 17.97 -3.69
N ARG A 545 39.29 17.87 -3.89
CA ARG A 545 40.31 18.89 -3.50
C ARG A 545 40.93 19.71 -4.65
N HIS A 546 40.41 19.57 -5.87
CA HIS A 546 41.06 19.95 -7.15
C HIS A 546 41.57 21.40 -7.30
N ASN A 547 41.25 22.34 -6.41
CA ASN A 547 41.69 23.73 -6.57
C ASN A 547 42.65 24.15 -5.46
N ILE A 548 43.76 24.79 -5.85
CA ILE A 548 44.62 25.52 -4.94
C ILE A 548 43.77 26.61 -4.27
N THR A 549 43.77 26.65 -2.94
CA THR A 549 43.19 27.76 -2.18
C THR A 549 44.30 28.73 -1.82
N SER A 550 44.27 29.94 -2.37
CA SER A 550 45.19 31.01 -1.97
C SER A 550 44.62 31.82 -0.82
N LEU A 551 45.38 31.93 0.27
CA LEU A 551 45.05 32.81 1.40
C LEU A 551 46.07 33.95 1.45
N HIS A 552 45.59 35.18 1.44
CA HIS A 552 46.45 36.36 1.48
C HIS A 552 46.55 36.92 2.90
N TYR A 553 47.71 37.42 3.30
CA TYR A 553 47.88 38.23 4.50
C TYR A 553 48.94 39.31 4.24
N PRO A 554 48.80 40.55 4.76
CA PRO A 554 47.65 41.06 5.53
C PRO A 554 46.49 41.56 4.63
N SER A 555 46.52 41.39 3.32
CA SER A 555 45.39 41.82 2.47
C SER A 555 44.12 41.03 2.80
N ASN A 556 42.98 41.72 2.94
CA ASN A 556 41.65 41.10 3.07
C ASN A 556 40.63 41.76 2.14
N THR A 557 40.93 41.77 0.85
CA THR A 557 40.05 42.32 -0.19
C THR A 557 39.36 41.17 -0.92
N LYS A 558 38.29 41.47 -1.63
CA LYS A 558 37.59 40.51 -2.50
C LYS A 558 38.54 39.77 -3.47
N SER A 559 39.46 40.50 -4.11
CA SER A 559 40.46 39.91 -5.03
C SER A 559 41.68 39.28 -4.35
N ARG A 560 41.87 39.50 -3.04
CA ARG A 560 42.98 38.97 -2.23
C ARG A 560 42.47 38.64 -0.82
N PRO A 561 41.60 37.63 -0.67
CA PRO A 561 40.93 37.36 0.60
C PRO A 561 41.88 36.65 1.59
N ARG A 562 41.68 36.91 2.89
CA ARG A 562 42.39 36.17 3.97
C ARG A 562 41.81 34.78 4.21
N GLN A 563 40.65 34.51 3.62
CA GLN A 563 39.90 33.29 3.85
C GLN A 563 39.39 32.71 2.54
N SER A 564 39.04 31.44 2.60
CA SER A 564 38.39 30.74 1.51
C SER A 564 37.51 29.64 2.07
N VAL A 565 36.40 29.36 1.39
CA VAL A 565 35.43 28.35 1.77
C VAL A 565 35.38 27.30 0.67
N ARG A 566 35.48 26.03 1.07
CA ARG A 566 35.22 24.88 0.22
C ARG A 566 33.85 24.34 0.59
N ALA A 567 32.90 24.39 -0.34
CA ALA A 567 31.56 23.87 -0.16
C ALA A 567 31.34 22.65 -1.06
N THR A 568 30.57 21.67 -0.61
CA THR A 568 30.04 20.56 -1.42
C THR A 568 28.55 20.39 -1.13
N THR A 569 27.83 19.83 -2.11
CA THR A 569 26.39 19.56 -2.04
C THR A 569 26.18 18.06 -2.08
N CYS A 570 25.63 17.52 -0.99
CA CYS A 570 25.43 16.09 -0.81
C CYS A 570 24.36 15.58 -1.78
N GLY A 571 24.52 14.37 -2.31
CA GLY A 571 23.54 13.76 -3.21
C GLY A 571 23.42 14.40 -4.61
N MET A 572 24.22 15.42 -4.96
CA MET A 572 23.95 16.26 -6.13
C MET A 572 24.98 16.16 -7.27
N THR A 573 26.27 16.45 -7.02
CA THR A 573 27.31 16.30 -8.05
C THR A 573 28.57 15.67 -7.50
N TYR A 574 29.05 14.67 -8.22
CA TYR A 574 30.26 13.91 -7.94
C TYR A 574 31.22 14.00 -9.12
N TYR A 575 32.44 13.48 -8.95
CA TYR A 575 33.47 13.57 -9.99
C TYR A 575 34.26 12.26 -10.17
N ARG A 576 34.41 11.84 -11.44
CA ARG A 576 35.26 10.73 -11.89
C ARG A 576 35.82 11.04 -13.27
N GLY A 577 36.81 11.94 -13.36
CA GLY A 577 37.31 12.45 -14.64
C GLY A 577 36.32 13.40 -15.37
N SER A 578 35.02 13.12 -15.27
CA SER A 578 33.89 13.98 -15.66
C SER A 578 32.93 14.19 -14.48
N LEU A 579 31.99 15.13 -14.62
CA LEU A 579 30.92 15.35 -13.64
C LEU A 579 29.89 14.21 -13.70
N VAL A 580 29.47 13.75 -12.53
CA VAL A 580 28.37 12.80 -12.36
C VAL A 580 27.29 13.49 -11.55
N ASN A 581 26.11 13.66 -12.15
CA ASN A 581 25.03 14.49 -11.61
C ASN A 581 23.89 13.61 -11.09
N ASN A 582 23.28 14.02 -9.99
CA ASN A 582 22.16 13.39 -9.30
C ASN A 582 21.11 14.45 -8.93
N MET A 583 19.93 14.02 -8.48
CA MET A 583 18.80 14.89 -8.12
C MET A 583 18.94 15.65 -6.78
N GLY A 584 20.05 15.42 -6.05
CA GLY A 584 20.31 16.08 -4.77
C GLY A 584 19.55 15.51 -3.57
N ASP A 585 19.27 14.20 -3.56
CA ASP A 585 18.79 13.49 -2.37
C ASP A 585 19.99 13.12 -1.46
N PRO A 586 20.16 13.74 -0.28
CA PRO A 586 21.34 13.50 0.55
C PRO A 586 21.39 12.07 1.10
N ARG A 587 20.27 11.32 1.15
CA ARG A 587 20.24 9.92 1.61
C ARG A 587 21.22 9.03 0.85
N CYS A 588 21.46 9.30 -0.43
CA CYS A 588 22.37 8.51 -1.26
C CYS A 588 23.86 8.82 -0.99
N SER A 589 24.20 9.95 -0.37
CA SER A 589 25.58 10.36 -0.08
C SER A 589 26.32 9.36 0.80
N PHE A 590 25.60 8.71 1.70
CA PHE A 590 26.10 7.64 2.56
C PHE A 590 26.68 6.47 1.74
N TYR A 591 26.16 6.23 0.53
CA TYR A 591 26.48 5.07 -0.30
C TYR A 591 27.34 5.42 -1.52
N VAL A 592 27.23 6.62 -2.07
CA VAL A 592 28.00 7.02 -3.26
C VAL A 592 29.50 7.00 -2.98
N GLN A 593 30.22 6.22 -3.79
CA GLN A 593 31.67 5.99 -3.63
C GLN A 593 32.55 7.04 -4.33
N LEU A 594 31.95 7.97 -5.08
CA LEU A 594 32.68 9.05 -5.72
C LEU A 594 32.85 10.25 -4.79
N PRO A 595 33.93 11.03 -4.96
CA PRO A 595 34.09 12.28 -4.22
C PRO A 595 33.06 13.31 -4.66
N GLN A 596 32.42 13.97 -3.69
CA GLN A 596 31.53 15.10 -3.93
C GLN A 596 32.31 16.24 -4.60
N ASN A 597 31.76 16.80 -5.67
CA ASN A 597 32.41 17.88 -6.41
C ASN A 597 32.26 19.21 -5.65
N ALA A 598 33.29 20.06 -5.76
CA ALA A 598 33.27 21.38 -5.16
C ALA A 598 32.14 22.25 -5.75
N ASN A 599 31.41 22.92 -4.88
CA ASN A 599 30.42 23.94 -5.19
C ASN A 599 31.06 25.33 -5.09
N GLN A 600 30.65 26.26 -5.96
CA GLN A 600 31.22 27.62 -5.95
C GLN A 600 30.62 28.44 -4.81
N TYR A 601 31.47 28.94 -3.93
CA TYR A 601 31.07 29.75 -2.79
C TYR A 601 31.43 31.22 -3.01
N PRO A 602 30.57 32.20 -2.62
CA PRO A 602 29.21 32.01 -2.13
C PRO A 602 28.16 31.90 -3.26
N ALA A 603 28.56 31.95 -4.53
CA ALA A 603 27.64 32.08 -5.67
C ALA A 603 26.58 30.98 -5.81
N ASN A 604 26.88 29.76 -5.38
CA ASN A 604 25.97 28.61 -5.42
C ASN A 604 25.61 28.08 -4.02
N PHE A 605 25.87 28.88 -2.97
CA PHE A 605 25.52 28.56 -1.60
C PHE A 605 24.13 29.10 -1.28
N SER A 606 23.23 28.25 -0.79
CA SER A 606 21.83 28.61 -0.49
C SER A 606 21.43 28.21 0.94
N PRO A 607 22.06 28.81 1.96
CA PRO A 607 21.89 28.42 3.35
C PRO A 607 20.45 28.59 3.86
N ASN A 608 20.08 27.68 4.74
CA ASN A 608 18.79 27.55 5.41
C ASN A 608 17.61 27.50 4.43
N ARG A 609 17.88 26.98 3.22
CA ARG A 609 16.92 26.84 2.14
C ARG A 609 17.21 25.54 1.43
N ARG A 610 16.23 25.10 0.66
CA ARG A 610 16.44 24.06 -0.32
C ARG A 610 17.58 24.43 -1.28
N ASN A 611 18.45 23.46 -1.54
CA ASN A 611 19.65 23.66 -2.35
C ASN A 611 19.34 24.15 -3.77
N VAL A 612 19.85 25.34 -4.09
CA VAL A 612 19.79 25.94 -5.44
C VAL A 612 21.15 26.56 -5.79
N ARG A 613 21.79 26.04 -6.83
CA ARG A 613 23.04 26.56 -7.39
C ARG A 613 22.77 27.74 -8.32
N LEU A 614 22.46 28.89 -7.72
CA LEU A 614 22.00 30.09 -8.41
C LEU A 614 23.00 30.65 -9.42
N GLY A 615 24.25 30.79 -8.97
CA GLY A 615 25.30 31.55 -9.63
C GLY A 615 25.55 31.20 -11.08
N ASN A 616 26.01 29.97 -11.28
CA ASN A 616 26.51 29.53 -12.58
C ASN A 616 25.59 28.54 -13.29
N ILE A 617 24.58 28.02 -12.60
CA ILE A 617 23.78 26.91 -13.11
C ILE A 617 22.34 27.37 -13.30
N TYR A 618 21.63 27.68 -12.22
CA TYR A 618 20.20 28.00 -12.31
C TYR A 618 19.91 29.25 -13.14
N ASN A 619 20.65 30.34 -12.93
CA ASN A 619 20.42 31.59 -13.69
C ASN A 619 20.71 31.43 -15.18
N ASN A 620 21.59 30.51 -15.56
CA ASN A 620 21.96 30.27 -16.96
C ASN A 620 20.98 29.30 -17.63
N ASN A 621 20.57 28.26 -16.92
CA ASN A 621 19.59 27.30 -17.38
C ASN A 621 18.76 26.80 -16.19
N VAL A 622 17.55 27.36 -16.07
CA VAL A 622 16.60 27.03 -15.00
C VAL A 622 16.14 25.58 -15.04
N ASN A 623 16.47 24.81 -16.07
CA ASN A 623 16.04 23.41 -16.26
C ASN A 623 17.13 22.38 -15.94
N THR A 624 18.26 22.82 -15.40
CA THR A 624 19.39 21.93 -15.09
C THR A 624 19.10 21.11 -13.83
N ILE A 625 19.14 19.78 -13.91
CA ILE A 625 18.84 18.90 -12.76
C ILE A 625 19.83 19.08 -11.61
N TYR A 626 21.13 19.12 -11.88
CA TYR A 626 22.14 19.38 -10.84
C TYR A 626 22.22 20.86 -10.43
N GLY A 627 21.26 21.69 -10.87
CA GLY A 627 21.11 23.06 -10.43
C GLY A 627 20.29 23.20 -9.16
N ARG A 628 19.41 22.24 -8.84
CA ARG A 628 18.46 22.34 -7.71
C ARG A 628 18.10 20.98 -7.12
N VAL A 629 17.68 20.99 -5.87
CA VAL A 629 16.92 19.89 -5.26
C VAL A 629 15.44 20.18 -5.48
N LEU A 630 14.73 19.29 -6.19
CA LEU A 630 13.28 19.40 -6.43
C LEU A 630 12.62 18.05 -6.12
N PRO A 631 12.11 17.81 -4.89
CA PRO A 631 11.41 16.57 -4.58
C PRO A 631 10.21 16.31 -5.51
N SER A 632 9.58 17.35 -6.05
CA SER A 632 8.50 17.22 -7.04
C SER A 632 8.92 16.52 -8.35
N GLU A 633 10.20 16.57 -8.69
CA GLU A 633 10.79 15.94 -9.88
C GLU A 633 11.53 14.63 -9.55
N TRP A 634 11.50 14.17 -8.29
CA TRP A 634 12.00 12.85 -7.94
C TRP A 634 11.09 11.76 -8.56
N PRO A 635 11.60 10.53 -8.79
CA PRO A 635 10.84 9.45 -9.42
C PRO A 635 9.52 9.17 -8.71
N ASP A 636 9.50 9.39 -7.40
CA ASP A 636 8.36 9.12 -6.54
C ASP A 636 7.54 10.37 -6.18
N GLY A 637 7.95 11.52 -6.72
CA GLY A 637 7.33 12.82 -6.46
C GLY A 637 7.58 13.33 -5.05
N GLY A 638 6.77 14.31 -4.67
CA GLY A 638 6.88 15.03 -3.41
C GLY A 638 6.61 16.51 -3.61
N HIS A 639 6.91 17.28 -2.57
CA HIS A 639 6.66 18.71 -2.58
C HIS A 639 7.96 19.50 -2.51
N ASP A 640 7.90 20.62 -3.22
CA ASP A 640 8.98 21.59 -3.24
C ASP A 640 8.79 22.55 -2.07
N SER A 641 9.76 22.56 -1.15
CA SER A 641 9.78 23.60 -0.13
C SER A 641 10.04 24.96 -0.79
N PRO A 642 9.40 26.03 -0.31
CA PRO A 642 9.64 27.36 -0.83
C PRO A 642 11.12 27.73 -0.69
N PHE A 643 11.65 28.44 -1.69
CA PHE A 643 13.02 28.95 -1.65
C PHE A 643 13.09 30.32 -0.94
N GLY A 644 12.02 31.10 -1.01
CA GLY A 644 11.96 32.47 -0.50
C GLY A 644 12.57 33.49 -1.47
N ALA A 645 12.76 34.73 -1.00
CA ALA A 645 13.46 35.78 -1.76
C ALA A 645 14.96 35.70 -1.46
N ASN A 646 15.81 35.62 -2.48
CA ASN A 646 17.25 35.55 -2.24
C ASN A 646 17.79 36.93 -1.84
N SER A 647 18.19 37.08 -0.58
CA SER A 647 18.90 38.28 -0.15
C SER A 647 20.30 38.38 -0.75
N VAL A 648 20.95 37.29 -1.21
CA VAL A 648 22.37 37.36 -1.63
C VAL A 648 22.57 38.27 -2.86
N ALA A 649 21.66 38.25 -3.84
CA ALA A 649 21.74 39.15 -5.00
C ALA A 649 21.48 40.63 -4.62
N GLY A 650 20.43 40.88 -3.83
CA GLY A 650 20.07 42.24 -3.39
C GLY A 650 21.03 42.85 -2.35
N LEU A 651 21.67 42.03 -1.52
CA LEU A 651 22.56 42.45 -0.45
C LEU A 651 24.00 42.71 -0.93
N LEU A 652 24.40 42.11 -2.05
CA LEU A 652 25.68 42.40 -2.71
C LEU A 652 25.58 43.56 -3.71
N GLY A 653 24.38 44.16 -3.88
CA GLY A 653 24.15 45.29 -4.78
C GLY A 653 24.24 44.91 -6.26
N LEU A 654 23.88 43.67 -6.60
CA LEU A 654 24.05 43.09 -7.94
C LEU A 654 22.69 42.97 -8.64
N SER A 655 22.66 43.31 -9.93
CA SER A 655 21.55 42.93 -10.81
C SER A 655 21.51 41.40 -10.95
N ASP A 656 20.31 40.82 -11.07
CA ASP A 656 20.14 39.39 -11.40
C ASP A 656 21.05 39.01 -12.59
N GLY A 657 22.14 38.29 -12.32
CA GLY A 657 23.15 37.90 -13.32
C GLY A 657 24.62 38.26 -12.99
N ALA A 658 24.91 39.06 -11.97
CA ALA A 658 26.28 39.24 -11.47
C ALA A 658 26.43 38.50 -10.14
N PHE A 659 27.18 37.40 -10.12
CA PHE A 659 27.49 36.67 -8.90
C PHE A 659 28.92 36.94 -8.50
N ASP A 660 29.12 37.33 -7.25
CA ASP A 660 30.42 37.72 -6.74
C ASP A 660 31.06 36.61 -5.90
N ASP A 661 32.32 36.31 -6.18
CA ASP A 661 33.18 35.37 -5.46
C ASP A 661 33.77 35.99 -4.17
N ASP A 662 32.96 36.72 -3.39
CA ASP A 662 33.45 37.33 -2.14
C ASP A 662 33.59 36.28 -1.03
N TYR A 663 34.70 35.56 -1.06
CA TYR A 663 35.04 34.52 -0.09
C TYR A 663 35.14 35.02 1.37
N ARG A 664 35.10 36.35 1.62
CA ARG A 664 35.21 36.94 2.96
C ARG A 664 33.95 36.80 3.82
N ILE A 665 32.84 36.39 3.22
CA ILE A 665 31.58 36.16 3.93
C ILE A 665 31.64 34.78 4.59
N ASP A 666 31.29 34.69 5.87
CA ASP A 666 31.27 33.42 6.60
C ASP A 666 29.99 32.62 6.32
N PRO A 667 30.03 31.28 6.30
CA PRO A 667 28.84 30.46 6.00
C PRO A 667 27.63 30.71 6.91
N ASP A 668 27.88 31.15 8.13
CA ASP A 668 26.88 31.45 9.16
C ASP A 668 26.58 32.96 9.32
N ASP A 669 26.99 33.78 8.34
CA ASP A 669 26.76 35.22 8.39
C ASP A 669 25.27 35.55 8.32
N ALA A 670 24.79 36.38 9.25
CA ALA A 670 23.38 36.76 9.39
C ALA A 670 22.75 37.32 8.09
N ARG A 671 23.58 37.85 7.19
CA ARG A 671 23.21 38.30 5.85
C ARG A 671 22.49 37.25 5.00
N PHE A 672 22.80 35.98 5.21
CA PHE A 672 22.17 34.85 4.53
C PHE A 672 20.75 34.52 5.03
N TYR A 673 20.38 35.02 6.20
CA TYR A 673 19.14 34.62 6.90
C TYR A 673 18.00 35.63 6.77
N ASN A 674 18.16 36.63 5.91
CA ASN A 674 17.07 37.54 5.55
C ASN A 674 16.08 36.81 4.62
N SER A 675 14.77 37.03 4.81
CA SER A 675 13.72 36.47 3.93
C SER A 675 13.78 34.95 3.78
N LEU A 676 13.92 34.24 4.90
CA LEU A 676 13.81 32.78 4.95
C LEU A 676 12.42 32.30 4.53
N PRO A 677 12.31 31.08 3.97
CA PRO A 677 11.02 30.49 3.64
C PRO A 677 10.15 30.28 4.89
N ASP A 678 8.83 30.30 4.67
CA ASP A 678 7.86 29.93 5.70
C ASP A 678 7.84 28.40 5.87
N LEU A 679 8.07 27.94 7.10
CA LEU A 679 8.09 26.52 7.46
C LEU A 679 6.70 26.00 7.88
N SER A 680 5.65 26.83 7.83
CA SER A 680 4.28 26.45 8.24
C SER A 680 3.71 25.23 7.50
N LYS A 681 4.27 24.90 6.33
CA LYS A 681 3.89 23.74 5.50
C LYS A 681 4.94 22.63 5.50
N GLY A 682 6.01 22.75 6.29
CA GLY A 682 7.15 21.85 6.25
C GLY A 682 6.78 20.38 6.49
N ASN A 683 5.79 20.11 7.34
CA ASN A 683 5.30 18.75 7.61
C ASN A 683 4.62 18.10 6.39
N TYR A 684 4.00 18.91 5.52
CA TYR A 684 3.40 18.41 4.28
C TYR A 684 4.45 18.29 3.19
N GLU A 685 5.46 19.16 3.21
CA GLU A 685 6.47 19.26 2.16
C GLU A 685 7.69 18.35 2.36
N ALA A 686 7.82 17.76 3.55
CA ALA A 686 8.85 16.79 3.88
C ALA A 686 8.81 15.57 2.96
N PRO A 687 9.93 15.18 2.32
CA PRO A 687 9.98 14.04 1.41
C PRO A 687 10.04 12.69 2.12
N MET A 688 10.26 12.64 3.44
CA MET A 688 10.33 11.41 4.21
C MET A 688 9.19 11.38 5.23
N ARG A 689 8.36 10.34 5.15
CA ARG A 689 7.28 10.08 6.10
C ARG A 689 7.78 9.13 7.17
N ILE A 690 7.70 9.54 8.42
CA ILE A 690 8.07 8.71 9.57
C ILE A 690 6.84 8.51 10.46
N SER A 691 6.61 7.28 10.91
CA SER A 691 5.53 6.99 11.84
C SER A 691 5.95 7.27 13.28
N ASN A 692 7.07 6.69 13.71
CA ASN A 692 7.57 6.70 15.09
C ASN A 692 6.51 6.41 16.17
N ARG A 693 5.54 5.55 15.86
CA ARG A 693 4.41 5.21 16.74
C ARG A 693 4.61 3.92 17.55
N GLY A 694 5.76 3.25 17.42
CA GLY A 694 6.06 1.97 18.05
C GLY A 694 5.27 0.78 17.50
N ARG A 695 4.73 0.90 16.28
CA ARG A 695 4.01 -0.16 15.57
C ARG A 695 3.74 0.20 14.11
N PHE A 696 3.61 -0.84 13.30
CA PHE A 696 2.93 -0.81 12.03
C PHE A 696 1.42 -1.00 12.21
N TYR A 697 0.66 -0.12 11.58
CA TYR A 697 -0.78 -0.15 11.41
C TYR A 697 -1.20 -0.98 10.19
N SER A 698 -0.39 -0.99 9.13
CA SER A 698 -0.61 -1.73 7.88
C SER A 698 0.73 -2.16 7.29
N VAL A 699 0.74 -3.28 6.56
CA VAL A 699 1.93 -3.70 5.79
C VAL A 699 2.19 -2.75 4.61
N THR A 700 1.16 -2.02 4.15
CA THR A 700 1.29 -1.06 3.03
C THR A 700 2.17 0.14 3.39
N GLU A 701 2.43 0.37 4.67
CA GLU A 701 3.39 1.37 5.16
C GLU A 701 4.82 1.11 4.67
N LEU A 702 5.15 -0.12 4.27
CA LEU A 702 6.41 -0.42 3.61
C LEU A 702 6.62 0.44 2.35
N GLY A 703 5.57 0.98 1.73
CA GLY A 703 5.68 1.90 0.59
C GLY A 703 6.26 3.28 0.92
N ARG A 704 6.42 3.59 2.22
CA ARG A 704 6.99 4.86 2.72
C ARG A 704 8.48 4.76 3.05
N ILE A 705 9.05 3.55 3.02
CA ILE A 705 10.45 3.34 3.38
C ILE A 705 11.36 3.63 2.19
N HIS A 706 12.51 4.22 2.45
CA HIS A 706 13.51 4.53 1.42
C HIS A 706 14.01 3.25 0.71
N ASP A 707 13.96 3.26 -0.62
CA ASP A 707 14.53 2.20 -1.46
C ASP A 707 15.89 2.71 -2.01
N PRO A 708 17.03 2.23 -1.50
CA PRO A 708 18.35 2.77 -1.83
C PRO A 708 18.88 2.21 -3.17
N LEU A 709 18.02 2.18 -4.19
CA LEU A 709 18.35 1.75 -5.54
C LEU A 709 19.46 2.63 -6.11
N MET A 710 20.49 2.00 -6.69
CA MET A 710 21.55 2.73 -7.38
C MET A 710 21.70 2.29 -8.83
N TRP A 711 21.09 3.05 -9.74
CA TRP A 711 21.04 2.77 -11.17
C TRP A 711 21.24 4.04 -11.98
N GLN A 712 21.92 3.91 -13.10
CA GLN A 712 21.97 4.94 -14.13
C GLN A 712 20.69 4.86 -14.96
N VAL A 713 19.77 5.79 -14.71
CA VAL A 713 18.58 5.97 -15.54
C VAL A 713 18.98 6.55 -16.89
N ARG A 714 18.30 6.12 -17.97
CA ARG A 714 18.72 6.24 -19.38
C ARG A 714 18.81 7.67 -19.95
N SER A 715 18.95 8.69 -19.10
CA SER A 715 18.98 10.08 -19.49
C SER A 715 19.82 10.97 -18.57
N ALA A 716 20.59 10.46 -17.61
CA ALA A 716 21.44 11.33 -16.75
C ALA A 716 22.43 12.24 -17.53
N SER A 717 22.83 11.85 -18.75
CA SER A 717 23.62 12.68 -19.67
C SER A 717 22.78 13.52 -20.67
N GLU A 718 21.50 13.20 -20.86
CA GLU A 718 20.57 13.84 -21.83
C GLU A 718 19.54 14.77 -21.16
N LEU A 719 19.31 14.63 -19.85
CA LEU A 719 18.41 15.42 -19.00
C LEU A 719 18.88 16.88 -18.80
N THR A 720 19.94 17.30 -19.50
CA THR A 720 20.41 18.70 -19.45
C THR A 720 19.46 19.67 -20.16
N ASN A 721 18.50 19.17 -20.96
CA ASN A 721 17.80 20.00 -21.97
C ASN A 721 16.26 19.98 -21.94
N ALA A 722 15.59 19.24 -21.05
CA ALA A 722 14.12 19.19 -21.00
C ALA A 722 13.58 19.62 -19.61
N PRO A 723 12.93 20.80 -19.47
CA PRO A 723 12.25 21.18 -18.23
C PRO A 723 11.17 20.17 -17.83
N ALA A 724 10.90 20.06 -16.51
CA ALA A 724 9.78 19.31 -15.95
C ALA A 724 9.75 17.81 -16.27
N GLN A 725 10.85 17.23 -16.76
CA GLN A 725 10.98 15.78 -16.89
C GLN A 725 11.48 15.22 -15.56
N PRO A 726 10.67 14.45 -14.81
CA PRO A 726 11.12 13.83 -13.57
C PRO A 726 12.34 12.95 -13.83
N TRP A 727 13.17 12.78 -12.81
CA TRP A 727 14.23 11.79 -12.83
C TRP A 727 13.61 10.44 -13.18
N GLY A 728 14.03 9.87 -14.31
CA GLY A 728 13.29 8.77 -14.94
C GLY A 728 13.24 7.50 -14.11
N ASP A 729 12.35 6.59 -14.49
CA ASP A 729 12.28 5.25 -13.91
C ASP A 729 13.50 4.40 -14.29
N VAL A 730 13.77 3.37 -13.48
CA VAL A 730 14.73 2.32 -13.82
C VAL A 730 14.13 1.43 -14.91
N MET A 731 14.54 1.68 -16.15
CA MET A 731 14.18 0.92 -17.34
C MET A 731 14.94 -0.41 -17.43
N LEU A 732 14.42 -1.36 -18.21
CA LEU A 732 15.03 -2.69 -18.46
C LEU A 732 16.49 -2.63 -18.94
N ASP A 733 16.90 -1.55 -19.59
CA ASP A 733 18.25 -1.31 -20.11
C ASP A 733 19.06 -0.29 -19.30
N SER A 734 18.55 0.11 -18.12
CA SER A 734 19.30 0.91 -17.17
C SER A 734 20.52 0.14 -16.68
N LEU A 735 21.63 0.84 -16.48
CA LEU A 735 22.88 0.22 -16.04
C LEU A 735 23.00 0.33 -14.52
N SER A 736 23.41 -0.76 -13.88
CA SER A 736 23.81 -0.73 -12.47
C SER A 736 24.94 0.30 -12.28
N SER A 737 24.82 1.17 -11.28
CA SER A 737 25.78 2.26 -11.06
C SER A 737 25.93 2.55 -9.57
N SER A 738 27.15 2.57 -9.05
CA SER A 738 27.44 3.00 -7.67
C SER A 738 27.54 4.54 -7.54
N GLU A 739 27.11 5.26 -8.57
CA GLU A 739 27.30 6.71 -8.72
C GLU A 739 25.97 7.48 -8.82
N HIS A 740 24.88 6.77 -9.13
CA HIS A 740 23.55 7.35 -9.32
C HIS A 740 22.54 6.70 -8.37
N GLY A 741 21.74 7.50 -7.67
CA GLY A 741 20.71 7.01 -6.75
C GLY A 741 19.98 8.12 -6.01
N GLY A 742 19.05 7.74 -5.14
CA GLY A 742 18.19 8.67 -4.38
C GLY A 742 16.80 8.85 -5.02
N GLY A 743 15.93 9.56 -4.31
CA GLY A 743 14.57 9.91 -4.75
C GLY A 743 13.57 8.76 -4.80
N ASN A 744 13.90 7.60 -4.20
CA ASN A 744 13.09 6.39 -4.27
C ASN A 744 12.63 5.90 -2.87
N THR A 745 11.39 5.44 -2.80
CA THR A 745 10.73 4.62 -1.78
C THR A 745 10.13 3.38 -2.45
N LEU A 746 9.87 2.32 -1.69
CA LEU A 746 9.33 1.09 -2.27
C LEU A 746 7.98 1.35 -2.97
N ARG A 747 7.87 0.97 -4.24
CA ARG A 747 6.63 1.14 -5.03
C ARG A 747 5.70 -0.04 -4.79
N ILE A 748 4.92 0.01 -3.71
CA ILE A 748 4.07 -1.10 -3.27
C ILE A 748 2.78 -1.17 -4.09
N GLY A 749 2.02 -0.09 -4.15
CA GLY A 749 0.73 -0.01 -4.81
C GLY A 749 0.77 0.83 -6.08
N ARG A 750 1.71 1.78 -6.20
CA ARG A 750 1.92 2.56 -7.43
C ARG A 750 2.71 1.76 -8.49
N PRO A 751 2.78 2.23 -9.75
CA PRO A 751 3.46 1.51 -10.81
C PRO A 751 4.95 1.32 -10.50
N GLU A 752 5.39 0.07 -10.52
CA GLU A 752 6.78 -0.30 -10.27
C GLU A 752 7.71 0.20 -11.39
N HIS A 753 9.00 0.36 -11.09
CA HIS A 753 10.02 0.60 -12.12
C HIS A 753 9.97 -0.50 -13.19
N PRO A 754 10.03 -0.18 -14.50
CA PRO A 754 9.92 -1.20 -15.54
C PRO A 754 10.93 -2.35 -15.45
N ALA A 755 12.13 -2.12 -14.91
CA ALA A 755 13.11 -3.18 -14.67
C ALA A 755 12.69 -4.18 -13.57
N PHE A 756 11.78 -3.78 -12.68
CA PHE A 756 11.34 -4.57 -11.52
C PHE A 756 9.86 -4.98 -11.60
N ASP A 757 9.10 -4.57 -12.63
CA ASP A 757 7.72 -5.02 -12.88
C ASP A 757 7.67 -6.46 -13.43
N GLN A 758 8.24 -7.40 -12.69
CA GLN A 758 8.29 -8.83 -13.01
C GLN A 758 8.25 -9.65 -11.72
N PRO A 759 7.76 -10.91 -11.76
CA PRO A 759 7.72 -11.77 -10.59
C PRO A 759 9.09 -11.87 -9.88
N GLU A 760 9.06 -12.00 -8.56
CA GLU A 760 10.23 -11.99 -7.64
C GLU A 760 10.87 -10.62 -7.40
N LEU A 761 10.61 -9.63 -8.25
CA LEU A 761 11.25 -8.31 -8.16
C LEU A 761 10.30 -7.20 -7.72
N ARG A 762 8.98 -7.36 -7.81
CA ARG A 762 8.00 -6.32 -7.45
C ARG A 762 8.00 -6.07 -5.94
N ALA A 763 8.07 -4.81 -5.52
CA ALA A 763 7.98 -4.47 -4.10
C ALA A 763 6.63 -4.88 -3.48
N SER A 764 5.53 -4.89 -4.25
CA SER A 764 4.20 -5.34 -3.81
C SER A 764 4.19 -6.77 -3.23
N GLN A 765 5.10 -7.64 -3.67
CA GLN A 765 5.19 -9.02 -3.16
C GLN A 765 5.70 -9.10 -1.72
N LEU A 766 6.26 -8.01 -1.17
CA LEU A 766 6.58 -7.95 0.26
C LEU A 766 5.32 -8.05 1.12
N LEU A 767 4.16 -7.58 0.62
CA LEU A 767 2.87 -7.73 1.31
C LEU A 767 2.44 -9.19 1.47
N ASP A 768 2.98 -10.09 0.63
CA ASP A 768 2.73 -11.53 0.72
C ASP A 768 3.62 -12.23 1.76
N LEU A 769 4.70 -11.58 2.19
CA LEU A 769 5.64 -12.12 3.17
C LEU A 769 5.34 -11.64 4.59
N PHE A 770 4.76 -10.45 4.71
CA PHE A 770 4.59 -9.75 5.98
C PHE A 770 3.12 -9.54 6.37
N HIS A 771 2.87 -9.41 7.67
CA HIS A 771 1.61 -8.96 8.24
C HIS A 771 1.84 -8.13 9.51
N VAL A 772 0.80 -7.47 10.03
CA VAL A 772 0.88 -6.58 11.20
C VAL A 772 0.03 -7.06 12.39
N GLY A 773 -0.37 -8.34 12.36
CA GLY A 773 -1.32 -8.92 13.32
C GLY A 773 -2.67 -8.20 13.32
N CYS A 774 -3.33 -8.13 14.48
CA CYS A 774 -4.47 -7.23 14.69
C CYS A 774 -3.95 -5.84 15.07
N SER A 775 -3.42 -5.09 14.09
CA SER A 775 -2.65 -3.85 14.29
C SER A 775 -3.34 -2.76 15.11
N ARG A 776 -4.67 -2.66 14.97
CA ARG A 776 -5.54 -1.74 15.72
C ARG A 776 -5.91 -2.25 17.11
N SER A 777 -5.46 -3.42 17.53
CA SER A 777 -5.71 -3.88 18.90
C SER A 777 -4.87 -3.08 19.89
N ASP A 778 -5.45 -2.76 21.04
CA ASP A 778 -4.69 -2.22 22.18
C ASP A 778 -3.83 -3.29 22.85
N ASP A 779 -4.14 -4.58 22.63
CA ASP A 779 -3.35 -5.71 23.12
C ASP A 779 -2.14 -5.99 22.23
N GLU A 780 -0.94 -5.83 22.80
CA GLU A 780 0.33 -6.10 22.12
C GLU A 780 0.46 -7.55 21.65
N ALA A 781 -0.07 -8.52 22.42
CA ALA A 781 -0.02 -9.92 22.04
C ALA A 781 -0.86 -10.20 20.78
N MET A 782 -1.94 -9.44 20.58
CA MET A 782 -2.75 -9.51 19.36
C MET A 782 -2.07 -8.80 18.19
N ARG A 783 -1.33 -7.71 18.43
CA ARG A 783 -0.54 -7.00 17.40
C ARG A 783 0.65 -7.83 16.92
N ALA A 784 1.38 -8.47 17.84
CA ALA A 784 2.56 -9.29 17.54
C ALA A 784 2.24 -10.77 17.26
N GLY A 785 0.97 -11.16 17.40
CA GLY A 785 0.49 -12.53 17.23
C GLY A 785 0.43 -13.00 15.76
N PRO A 786 0.12 -14.29 15.51
CA PRO A 786 0.18 -14.90 14.17
C PRO A 786 -1.11 -14.72 13.34
N ILE A 787 -2.12 -14.05 13.89
CA ILE A 787 -3.44 -13.92 13.27
C ILE A 787 -3.72 -12.51 12.76
N VAL A 788 -4.57 -12.42 11.75
CA VAL A 788 -5.18 -11.18 11.26
C VAL A 788 -6.69 -11.28 11.37
N ARG A 789 -7.37 -10.15 11.52
CA ARG A 789 -8.82 -10.08 11.70
C ARG A 789 -9.51 -9.76 10.37
N ILE A 790 -10.29 -10.69 9.84
CA ILE A 790 -11.15 -10.46 8.68
C ILE A 790 -12.55 -10.10 9.17
N ASN A 791 -12.94 -8.85 8.99
CA ASN A 791 -14.24 -8.35 9.45
C ASN A 791 -14.90 -7.51 8.35
N GLY A 792 -15.78 -8.12 7.57
CA GLY A 792 -16.47 -7.49 6.45
C GLY A 792 -15.65 -7.27 5.18
N HIS A 793 -14.40 -7.73 5.13
CA HIS A 793 -13.54 -7.50 3.97
C HIS A 793 -14.11 -8.17 2.72
N VAL A 794 -14.01 -7.49 1.59
CA VAL A 794 -14.64 -7.89 0.33
C VAL A 794 -13.75 -8.86 -0.45
N ASN A 795 -14.31 -9.97 -0.94
CA ASN A 795 -13.56 -10.92 -1.76
C ASN A 795 -13.31 -10.39 -3.18
N LEU A 796 -12.05 -10.09 -3.51
CA LEU A 796 -11.61 -9.54 -4.79
C LEU A 796 -11.97 -10.39 -5.99
N ASN A 797 -12.01 -11.72 -5.85
CA ASN A 797 -12.24 -12.64 -6.95
C ASN A 797 -13.71 -12.76 -7.35
N THR A 798 -14.62 -12.33 -6.48
CA THR A 798 -16.08 -12.45 -6.66
C THR A 798 -16.81 -11.11 -6.54
N ALA A 799 -16.14 -10.06 -6.05
CA ALA A 799 -16.73 -8.74 -5.84
C ALA A 799 -17.43 -8.17 -7.07
N THR A 800 -18.51 -7.43 -6.83
CA THR A 800 -19.16 -6.65 -7.88
C THR A 800 -18.40 -5.35 -8.15
N LYS A 801 -18.63 -4.75 -9.34
CA LYS A 801 -18.08 -3.44 -9.67
C LYS A 801 -18.48 -2.37 -8.64
N GLY A 802 -19.73 -2.37 -8.19
CA GLY A 802 -20.22 -1.38 -7.23
C GLY A 802 -19.61 -1.54 -5.83
N ALA A 803 -19.32 -2.76 -5.38
CA ALA A 803 -18.58 -3.00 -4.14
C ALA A 803 -17.16 -2.41 -4.22
N LEU A 804 -16.42 -2.73 -5.27
CA LEU A 804 -15.07 -2.19 -5.48
C LEU A 804 -15.08 -0.66 -5.59
N ARG A 805 -16.07 -0.09 -6.30
CA ARG A 805 -16.26 1.36 -6.43
C ARG A 805 -16.42 2.05 -5.07
N MET A 806 -17.22 1.50 -4.16
CA MET A 806 -17.42 2.07 -2.81
C MET A 806 -16.16 2.06 -1.95
N ILE A 807 -15.27 1.08 -2.14
CA ILE A 807 -13.97 1.05 -1.46
C ILE A 807 -13.07 2.19 -1.95
N LEU A 808 -13.08 2.42 -3.26
CA LEU A 808 -12.15 3.32 -3.96
C LEU A 808 -12.59 4.79 -3.96
N ALA A 809 -13.89 5.07 -3.97
CA ALA A 809 -14.45 6.40 -4.18
C ALA A 809 -14.14 7.43 -3.05
N GLY A 810 -13.99 8.71 -3.41
CA GLY A 810 -13.84 9.83 -2.47
C GLY A 810 -12.41 10.35 -2.32
N CYS A 811 -12.27 11.59 -1.83
CA CYS A 811 -11.01 12.37 -1.79
C CYS A 811 -9.80 11.59 -1.30
N LEU A 812 -8.63 11.84 -1.90
CA LEU A 812 -7.34 11.48 -1.34
C LEU A 812 -7.01 12.44 -0.20
N THR A 813 -6.67 11.93 0.98
CA THR A 813 -6.53 12.72 2.22
C THR A 813 -5.17 12.54 2.90
N GLN A 814 -4.29 11.69 2.36
CA GLN A 814 -2.93 11.49 2.89
C GLN A 814 -1.94 12.60 2.51
N ASP A 815 -2.33 13.48 1.59
CA ASP A 815 -1.53 14.64 1.21
C ASP A 815 -2.41 15.90 1.09
N PRO A 816 -2.44 16.75 2.13
CA PRO A 816 -3.23 17.98 2.12
C PRO A 816 -2.59 19.09 1.27
N ALA A 817 -1.35 18.91 0.79
CA ALA A 817 -0.63 19.88 -0.02
C ALA A 817 -0.63 19.53 -1.51
N MET A 818 -1.47 18.58 -1.94
CA MET A 818 -1.53 18.10 -3.33
C MET A 818 -1.68 19.25 -4.34
N ARG A 819 -0.90 19.20 -5.43
CA ARG A 819 -0.86 20.26 -6.45
C ARG A 819 -1.02 19.69 -7.85
N SER A 820 -1.48 20.53 -8.77
CA SER A 820 -1.42 20.25 -10.21
C SER A 820 -0.46 21.20 -10.91
N PHE A 821 0.38 20.69 -11.82
CA PHE A 821 1.24 21.52 -12.66
C PHE A 821 0.41 22.38 -13.62
N THR A 822 0.74 23.67 -13.73
CA THR A 822 0.05 24.65 -14.59
C THR A 822 0.88 25.11 -15.78
N GLY A 823 2.14 24.67 -15.89
CA GLY A 823 2.98 24.93 -17.05
C GLY A 823 4.32 24.21 -17.00
N ASP A 824 4.93 24.04 -18.17
CA ASP A 824 6.14 23.23 -18.38
C ASP A 824 7.44 24.02 -18.12
N PHE A 825 7.37 25.20 -17.51
CA PHE A 825 8.53 26.07 -17.28
C PHE A 825 8.70 26.40 -15.80
N HIS A 826 9.95 26.39 -15.34
CA HIS A 826 10.28 26.84 -14.00
C HIS A 826 10.13 28.35 -13.87
N THR A 827 9.58 28.78 -12.75
CA THR A 827 9.42 30.20 -12.47
C THR A 827 10.71 30.80 -11.89
N GLY A 828 11.03 32.04 -12.25
CA GLY A 828 12.11 32.81 -11.62
C GLY A 828 11.79 33.31 -10.20
N GLY A 829 10.56 33.05 -9.72
CA GLY A 829 10.01 33.58 -8.47
C GLY A 829 10.58 32.93 -7.20
N THR A 830 9.83 33.05 -6.11
CA THR A 830 10.22 32.57 -4.77
C THR A 830 10.18 31.05 -4.59
N GLU A 831 9.54 30.32 -5.50
CA GLU A 831 9.47 28.86 -5.48
C GLU A 831 10.66 28.21 -6.21
N LYS A 832 11.11 28.82 -7.31
CA LYS A 832 12.18 28.29 -8.19
C LYS A 832 11.93 26.86 -8.70
N SER A 833 10.66 26.52 -8.87
CA SER A 833 10.13 25.23 -9.32
C SER A 833 9.14 25.42 -10.48
N PRO A 834 8.60 24.33 -11.09
CA PRO A 834 7.48 24.44 -12.03
C PRO A 834 6.29 25.20 -11.43
N ALA A 835 5.55 25.91 -12.28
CA ALA A 835 4.30 26.54 -11.87
C ALA A 835 3.27 25.46 -11.50
N ASN A 836 2.64 25.60 -10.34
CA ASN A 836 1.62 24.68 -9.85
C ASN A 836 0.49 25.44 -9.13
N GLN A 837 -0.60 24.73 -8.87
CA GLN A 837 -1.74 25.22 -8.08
C GLN A 837 -2.24 24.10 -7.16
N VAL A 838 -2.77 24.47 -5.99
CA VAL A 838 -3.35 23.50 -5.05
C VAL A 838 -4.61 22.88 -5.64
N VAL A 839 -4.77 21.56 -5.47
CA VAL A 839 -5.93 20.79 -5.92
C VAL A 839 -6.36 19.78 -4.86
N SER A 840 -7.61 19.32 -4.93
CA SER A 840 -8.12 18.22 -4.08
C SER A 840 -8.61 17.07 -4.97
N PRO A 841 -7.71 16.17 -5.42
CA PRO A 841 -8.08 15.08 -6.32
C PRO A 841 -8.97 14.06 -5.63
N THR A 842 -10.00 13.67 -6.37
CA THR A 842 -10.98 12.69 -5.94
C THR A 842 -11.02 11.58 -6.96
N PRO A 843 -10.81 10.32 -6.54
CA PRO A 843 -11.29 9.16 -7.28
C PRO A 843 -12.81 9.26 -7.46
N ASP A 844 -13.23 9.98 -8.49
CA ASP A 844 -14.65 10.21 -8.75
C ASP A 844 -15.34 8.89 -9.11
N ILE A 845 -16.59 8.79 -8.67
CA ILE A 845 -17.44 7.61 -8.82
C ILE A 845 -17.67 7.32 -10.31
N THR A 846 -17.72 8.34 -11.17
CA THR A 846 -18.04 8.17 -12.59
C THR A 846 -16.81 7.88 -13.45
N SER A 847 -15.63 8.44 -13.12
CA SER A 847 -14.43 8.35 -13.95
C SER A 847 -13.35 7.40 -13.40
N VAL A 848 -12.75 7.70 -12.25
CA VAL A 848 -11.54 7.03 -11.77
C VAL A 848 -11.86 5.74 -11.00
N ALA A 849 -12.80 5.79 -10.04
CA ALA A 849 -13.13 4.63 -9.21
C ALA A 849 -13.70 3.47 -10.04
N ASN A 850 -14.52 3.77 -11.06
CA ASN A 850 -15.03 2.76 -12.00
C ASN A 850 -13.92 2.13 -12.85
N ARG A 851 -12.95 2.92 -13.33
CA ARG A 851 -11.82 2.41 -14.14
C ARG A 851 -10.95 1.45 -13.33
N ILE A 852 -10.64 1.82 -12.08
CA ILE A 852 -9.89 0.94 -11.18
C ILE A 852 -10.71 -0.34 -10.89
N ALA A 853 -12.01 -0.23 -10.60
CA ALA A 853 -12.86 -1.40 -10.38
C ALA A 853 -12.93 -2.35 -11.60
N ASP A 854 -13.04 -1.80 -12.81
CA ASP A 854 -13.02 -2.57 -14.05
C ASP A 854 -11.67 -3.26 -14.29
N ALA A 855 -10.55 -2.59 -14.00
CA ALA A 855 -9.21 -3.18 -14.06
C ALA A 855 -9.04 -4.32 -13.06
N ILE A 856 -9.58 -4.17 -11.84
CA ILE A 856 -9.56 -5.24 -10.83
C ILE A 856 -10.35 -6.45 -11.33
N ILE A 857 -11.56 -6.26 -11.86
CA ILE A 857 -12.39 -7.37 -12.35
C ILE A 857 -11.71 -8.07 -13.53
N ARG A 858 -11.11 -7.30 -14.46
CA ARG A 858 -10.42 -7.84 -15.64
C ARG A 858 -9.22 -8.71 -15.29
N SER A 859 -8.48 -8.37 -14.25
CA SER A 859 -7.22 -9.05 -13.92
C SER A 859 -7.42 -10.27 -13.01
N ARG A 860 -8.67 -10.68 -12.74
CA ARG A 860 -8.99 -11.92 -12.01
C ARG A 860 -8.51 -13.17 -12.79
N PRO A 861 -8.15 -14.26 -12.11
CA PRO A 861 -8.17 -14.45 -10.66
C PRO A 861 -6.89 -13.97 -9.96
N TYR A 862 -7.02 -13.59 -8.68
CA TYR A 862 -5.94 -13.22 -7.78
C TYR A 862 -5.63 -14.34 -6.79
N ALA A 863 -4.35 -14.67 -6.62
CA ALA A 863 -3.84 -15.60 -5.61
C ALA A 863 -3.64 -14.93 -4.25
N SER A 864 -3.45 -13.60 -4.23
CA SER A 864 -3.31 -12.79 -3.03
C SER A 864 -3.88 -11.39 -3.23
N THR A 865 -4.10 -10.66 -2.13
CA THR A 865 -4.55 -9.26 -2.20
C THR A 865 -3.47 -8.33 -2.75
N SER A 866 -2.17 -8.68 -2.64
CA SER A 866 -1.07 -7.84 -3.14
C SER A 866 -1.11 -7.70 -4.66
N GLU A 867 -1.60 -8.72 -5.37
CA GLU A 867 -1.60 -8.79 -6.83
C GLU A 867 -2.47 -7.71 -7.48
N ILE A 868 -3.38 -7.07 -6.73
CA ILE A 868 -4.18 -5.95 -7.24
C ILE A 868 -3.30 -4.75 -7.63
N ALA A 869 -2.10 -4.61 -7.06
CA ALA A 869 -1.12 -3.60 -7.48
C ALA A 869 -0.81 -3.72 -8.99
N ASN A 870 -0.99 -4.93 -9.55
CA ASN A 870 -0.75 -5.22 -10.95
C ASN A 870 -1.97 -5.03 -11.86
N ALA A 871 -3.13 -4.66 -11.32
CA ALA A 871 -4.34 -4.47 -12.10
C ALA A 871 -4.14 -3.40 -13.18
N CYS A 872 -4.59 -3.71 -14.39
CA CYS A 872 -4.39 -2.85 -15.55
C CYS A 872 -5.68 -2.60 -16.34
N GLU A 873 -5.71 -1.45 -17.00
CA GLU A 873 -6.70 -1.18 -18.04
C GLU A 873 -6.48 -2.07 -19.27
N ALA A 874 -7.41 -2.04 -20.22
CA ALA A 874 -7.35 -2.86 -21.42
C ALA A 874 -6.10 -2.59 -22.30
N ASP A 875 -5.49 -1.41 -22.17
CA ASP A 875 -4.26 -1.03 -22.88
C ASP A 875 -2.97 -1.41 -22.13
N GLY A 876 -3.08 -2.07 -20.97
CA GLY A 876 -1.96 -2.47 -20.14
C GLY A 876 -1.53 -1.42 -19.10
N THR A 877 -2.17 -0.25 -19.05
CA THR A 877 -1.83 0.80 -18.08
C THR A 877 -2.20 0.38 -16.66
N LYS A 878 -1.23 0.40 -15.73
CA LYS A 878 -1.47 0.17 -14.29
C LYS A 878 -2.35 1.28 -13.71
N VAL A 879 -3.27 0.91 -12.82
CA VAL A 879 -4.29 1.86 -12.33
C VAL A 879 -3.93 2.51 -10.99
N PHE A 880 -3.41 1.78 -10.03
CA PHE A 880 -3.10 2.33 -8.71
C PHE A 880 -1.90 3.27 -8.76
N GLY A 881 -1.94 4.38 -8.00
CA GLY A 881 -0.87 5.38 -7.93
C GLY A 881 -0.45 6.01 -9.26
N ASN A 882 -1.23 5.84 -10.32
CA ASN A 882 -0.92 6.36 -11.64
C ASN A 882 -1.64 7.70 -11.88
N SER A 883 -0.88 8.79 -11.85
CA SER A 883 -1.38 10.15 -12.06
C SER A 883 -2.05 10.35 -13.43
N ARG A 884 -1.78 9.50 -14.44
CA ARG A 884 -2.47 9.52 -15.75
C ARG A 884 -3.95 9.15 -15.66
N LEU A 885 -4.41 8.59 -14.54
CA LEU A 885 -5.83 8.35 -14.33
C LEU A 885 -6.62 9.65 -14.15
N PHE A 886 -5.98 10.71 -13.64
CA PHE A 886 -6.61 12.00 -13.34
C PHE A 886 -6.37 13.01 -14.48
N LYS A 887 -6.95 12.71 -15.65
CA LYS A 887 -6.73 13.45 -16.90
C LYS A 887 -7.18 14.91 -16.81
N GLU A 888 -8.13 15.23 -15.93
CA GLU A 888 -8.63 16.57 -15.69
C GLU A 888 -7.57 17.53 -15.15
N TYR A 889 -6.52 17.00 -14.53
CA TYR A 889 -5.41 17.83 -14.08
C TYR A 889 -4.32 17.94 -15.14
N ALA A 890 -4.29 17.06 -16.16
CA ALA A 890 -3.22 16.94 -17.17
C ALA A 890 -2.87 18.30 -17.83
N SER A 891 -1.58 18.65 -17.84
CA SER A 891 -1.05 19.80 -18.58
C SER A 891 -0.01 19.32 -19.59
N GLY A 892 -0.24 19.58 -20.88
CA GLY A 892 0.67 19.16 -21.94
C GLY A 892 0.87 17.64 -22.00
N ASN A 893 2.13 17.19 -22.03
CA ASN A 893 2.51 15.78 -22.10
C ASN A 893 2.84 15.16 -20.71
N PHE A 894 2.66 15.90 -19.62
CA PHE A 894 3.14 15.51 -18.30
C PHE A 894 2.03 14.98 -17.39
N PRO A 895 2.34 14.02 -16.49
CA PRO A 895 1.45 13.69 -15.40
C PRO A 895 1.23 14.93 -14.55
N ALA A 896 -0.03 15.27 -14.33
CA ALA A 896 -0.36 16.58 -13.80
C ALA A 896 -0.31 16.73 -12.30
N LEU A 897 -0.32 15.64 -11.55
CA LEU A 897 -0.41 15.68 -10.10
C LEU A 897 0.97 15.60 -9.47
N GLN A 898 1.25 16.58 -8.63
CA GLN A 898 2.31 16.60 -7.65
C GLN A 898 1.73 16.15 -6.32
N TRP A 899 2.15 14.96 -5.87
CA TRP A 899 1.72 14.35 -4.61
C TRP A 899 2.89 13.67 -3.91
N THR A 900 2.71 13.36 -2.63
CA THR A 900 3.61 12.46 -1.90
C THR A 900 3.34 11.00 -2.23
N ASP A 901 4.33 10.14 -1.97
CA ASP A 901 4.21 8.69 -2.07
C ASP A 901 2.99 8.15 -1.29
N SER A 902 2.76 8.65 -0.08
CA SER A 902 1.65 8.25 0.78
C SER A 902 0.27 8.50 0.14
N ALA A 903 0.12 9.56 -0.65
CA ALA A 903 -1.10 9.82 -1.41
C ALA A 903 -1.19 8.99 -2.69
N ALA A 904 -0.07 8.73 -3.37
CA ALA A 904 -0.04 7.82 -4.51
C ALA A 904 -0.44 6.39 -4.11
N GLU A 905 -0.05 5.96 -2.91
CA GLU A 905 -0.32 4.64 -2.34
C GLU A 905 -1.72 4.51 -1.71
N GLU A 906 -2.42 5.63 -1.51
CA GLU A 906 -3.63 5.68 -0.70
C GLU A 906 -4.79 4.83 -1.25
N ALA A 907 -5.07 4.93 -2.55
CA ALA A 907 -6.15 4.16 -3.17
C ALA A 907 -5.87 2.65 -3.14
N PHE A 908 -4.60 2.26 -3.31
CA PHE A 908 -4.18 0.87 -3.21
C PHE A 908 -4.34 0.34 -1.78
N ALA A 909 -3.84 1.08 -0.79
CA ALA A 909 -3.91 0.65 0.60
C ALA A 909 -5.35 0.53 1.10
N ARG A 910 -6.26 1.44 0.71
CA ARG A 910 -7.71 1.30 0.96
C ARG A 910 -8.27 -0.01 0.41
N ALA A 911 -7.91 -0.35 -0.82
CA ALA A 911 -8.35 -1.59 -1.45
C ALA A 911 -7.75 -2.80 -0.74
N TYR A 912 -6.45 -2.79 -0.46
CA TYR A 912 -5.76 -3.89 0.21
C TYR A 912 -6.33 -4.15 1.62
N GLU A 913 -6.51 -3.11 2.45
CA GLU A 913 -6.98 -3.23 3.84
C GLU A 913 -8.49 -3.53 3.96
N SER A 914 -9.26 -3.36 2.89
CA SER A 914 -10.71 -3.62 2.88
C SER A 914 -11.09 -4.90 2.14
N THR A 915 -10.12 -5.67 1.64
CA THR A 915 -10.37 -6.80 0.76
C THR A 915 -9.64 -8.08 1.18
N THR A 916 -10.07 -9.20 0.60
CA THR A 916 -9.48 -10.52 0.78
C THR A 916 -9.67 -11.33 -0.50
N VAL A 917 -9.10 -12.53 -0.58
CA VAL A 917 -9.31 -13.50 -1.67
C VAL A 917 -10.08 -14.74 -1.20
N ARG A 918 -10.55 -14.71 0.05
CA ARG A 918 -11.24 -15.82 0.73
C ARG A 918 -12.62 -15.39 1.19
N SER A 919 -13.55 -16.34 1.19
CA SER A 919 -14.89 -16.12 1.74
C SER A 919 -15.28 -17.23 2.69
N ARG A 920 -15.98 -16.84 3.77
CA ARG A 920 -16.62 -17.78 4.72
C ARG A 920 -18.11 -17.51 4.91
N ASN A 921 -18.64 -16.47 4.26
CA ASN A 921 -20.03 -16.05 4.34
C ASN A 921 -20.73 -16.29 3.00
N PHE A 922 -21.72 -17.19 2.96
CA PHE A 922 -22.32 -17.68 1.73
C PHE A 922 -23.85 -17.67 1.79
N ARG A 923 -24.50 -17.57 0.62
CA ARG A 923 -25.93 -17.84 0.45
C ARG A 923 -26.09 -19.05 -0.45
N VAL A 924 -26.89 -20.02 -0.02
CA VAL A 924 -27.03 -21.33 -0.66
C VAL A 924 -28.47 -21.51 -1.10
N TRP A 925 -28.68 -21.73 -2.39
CA TRP A 925 -29.98 -21.98 -3.00
C TRP A 925 -30.08 -23.48 -3.29
N ILE A 926 -31.10 -24.14 -2.76
CA ILE A 926 -31.24 -25.60 -2.87
C ILE A 926 -32.65 -25.97 -3.36
N ILE A 927 -32.70 -26.84 -4.37
CA ILE A 927 -33.91 -27.49 -4.86
C ILE A 927 -33.81 -28.97 -4.50
N GLY A 928 -34.77 -29.47 -3.73
CA GLY A 928 -34.90 -30.89 -3.42
C GLY A 928 -36.18 -31.45 -4.03
N GLN A 929 -36.07 -32.59 -4.70
CA GLN A 929 -37.19 -33.30 -5.30
C GLN A 929 -37.30 -34.71 -4.75
N THR A 930 -38.49 -35.11 -4.36
CA THR A 930 -38.81 -36.53 -4.15
C THR A 930 -39.26 -37.11 -5.47
N VAL A 931 -38.74 -38.28 -5.84
CA VAL A 931 -39.00 -38.90 -7.12
C VAL A 931 -39.56 -40.31 -6.96
N ASN A 932 -40.32 -40.79 -7.93
CA ASN A 932 -40.73 -42.18 -8.00
C ASN A 932 -39.47 -43.06 -8.14
N PRO A 933 -39.28 -44.14 -7.34
CA PRO A 933 -38.02 -44.87 -7.32
C PRO A 933 -37.55 -45.31 -8.71
N ALA A 934 -36.38 -44.83 -9.12
CA ALA A 934 -35.83 -45.05 -10.45
C ALA A 934 -34.37 -45.54 -10.39
N ALA A 935 -33.87 -46.03 -11.53
CA ALA A 935 -32.47 -46.43 -11.69
C ALA A 935 -31.52 -45.23 -11.90
N SER A 936 -32.04 -44.05 -12.26
CA SER A 936 -31.26 -42.83 -12.52
C SER A 936 -31.93 -41.60 -11.90
N ALA A 937 -31.17 -40.52 -11.69
CA ALA A 937 -31.64 -39.21 -11.21
C ALA A 937 -32.01 -38.22 -12.31
N SER A 938 -32.05 -38.64 -13.58
CA SER A 938 -32.29 -37.80 -14.75
C SER A 938 -33.72 -37.21 -14.82
N ALA A 939 -33.93 -36.10 -15.54
CA ALA A 939 -35.22 -35.38 -15.64
C ALA A 939 -36.45 -36.22 -16.10
N GLY A 940 -36.25 -37.40 -16.68
CA GLY A 940 -37.33 -38.33 -17.05
C GLY A 940 -38.01 -39.07 -15.89
N VAL A 941 -37.59 -38.84 -14.64
CA VAL A 941 -38.19 -39.47 -13.46
C VAL A 941 -39.41 -38.67 -12.98
N GLU A 942 -40.51 -39.36 -12.67
CA GLU A 942 -41.73 -38.77 -12.12
C GLU A 942 -41.47 -38.08 -10.77
N VAL A 943 -41.63 -36.76 -10.74
CA VAL A 943 -41.46 -35.92 -9.54
C VAL A 943 -42.73 -35.96 -8.69
N LEU A 944 -42.58 -36.36 -7.42
CA LEU A 944 -43.68 -36.52 -6.47
C LEU A 944 -43.90 -35.28 -5.60
N ALA A 945 -42.83 -34.52 -5.31
CA ALA A 945 -42.84 -33.24 -4.60
C ALA A 945 -41.53 -32.49 -4.85
N GLU A 946 -41.58 -31.16 -4.81
CA GLU A 946 -40.42 -30.27 -4.91
C GLU A 946 -40.45 -29.27 -3.76
N VAL A 947 -39.27 -28.98 -3.20
CA VAL A 947 -39.07 -27.96 -2.17
C VAL A 947 -37.86 -27.12 -2.53
N ARG A 948 -38.02 -25.80 -2.37
CA ARG A 948 -36.99 -24.80 -2.62
C ARG A 948 -36.70 -24.05 -1.34
N LYS A 949 -35.43 -23.96 -0.96
CA LYS A 949 -34.97 -23.20 0.21
C LYS A 949 -33.69 -22.44 -0.08
N VAL A 950 -33.55 -21.30 0.61
CA VAL A 950 -32.34 -20.48 0.63
C VAL A 950 -31.80 -20.43 2.05
N PHE A 951 -30.51 -20.65 2.20
CA PHE A 951 -29.81 -20.56 3.49
C PHE A 951 -28.72 -19.52 3.43
N THR A 952 -28.67 -18.62 4.41
CA THR A 952 -27.46 -17.81 4.66
C THR A 952 -26.62 -18.56 5.68
N VAL A 953 -25.37 -18.86 5.34
CA VAL A 953 -24.49 -19.72 6.13
C VAL A 953 -23.12 -19.10 6.35
N TYR A 954 -22.50 -19.48 7.46
CA TYR A 954 -21.13 -19.11 7.82
C TYR A 954 -20.31 -20.37 8.08
N SER A 955 -19.14 -20.47 7.43
CA SER A 955 -18.15 -21.53 7.65
C SER A 955 -17.32 -21.19 8.89
N ASP A 956 -17.78 -21.67 10.06
CA ASP A 956 -17.18 -21.41 11.36
C ASP A 956 -16.04 -22.39 11.64
N VAL A 957 -14.81 -21.87 11.75
CA VAL A 957 -13.62 -22.66 12.06
C VAL A 957 -13.39 -22.89 13.55
N GLY A 958 -14.23 -22.28 14.40
CA GLY A 958 -14.10 -22.35 15.85
C GLY A 958 -12.86 -21.61 16.38
N LYS A 959 -12.48 -21.93 17.62
CA LYS A 959 -11.33 -21.30 18.29
C LYS A 959 -10.01 -21.83 17.73
N ARG A 960 -9.13 -20.92 17.31
CA ARG A 960 -7.76 -21.22 16.84
C ARG A 960 -6.82 -21.67 17.95
N ARG A 961 -5.75 -22.36 17.55
CA ARG A 961 -4.61 -22.69 18.42
C ARG A 961 -3.71 -21.47 18.62
N ASN A 962 -2.77 -21.54 19.56
CA ASN A 962 -1.87 -20.43 19.89
C ASN A 962 -0.95 -20.02 18.72
N ASP A 963 -0.61 -20.95 17.84
CA ASP A 963 0.16 -20.70 16.62
C ASP A 963 -0.68 -20.08 15.48
N GLY A 964 -1.97 -19.84 15.74
CA GLY A 964 -2.94 -19.33 14.77
C GLY A 964 -3.60 -20.42 13.92
N SER A 965 -3.16 -21.68 13.96
CA SER A 965 -3.72 -22.75 13.13
C SER A 965 -5.15 -23.14 13.53
N ILE A 966 -5.90 -23.68 12.56
CA ILE A 966 -7.26 -24.19 12.76
C ILE A 966 -7.21 -25.62 13.30
N ASP A 967 -8.21 -25.98 14.10
CA ASP A 967 -8.51 -27.36 14.48
C ASP A 967 -9.66 -27.88 13.59
N PRO A 968 -9.39 -28.68 12.55
CA PRO A 968 -10.41 -29.08 11.57
C PRO A 968 -11.61 -29.81 12.20
N GLY A 969 -11.41 -30.51 13.33
CA GLY A 969 -12.48 -31.19 14.06
C GLY A 969 -13.50 -30.26 14.71
N LYS A 970 -13.24 -28.95 14.75
CA LYS A 970 -14.15 -27.92 15.28
C LYS A 970 -14.82 -27.10 14.17
N ALA A 971 -14.41 -27.28 12.92
CA ALA A 971 -15.02 -26.60 11.79
C ALA A 971 -16.46 -27.09 11.60
N LYS A 972 -17.40 -26.15 11.44
CA LYS A 972 -18.82 -26.45 11.27
C LYS A 972 -19.50 -25.40 10.40
N LEU A 973 -20.56 -25.81 9.73
CA LEU A 973 -21.45 -24.88 9.03
C LEU A 973 -22.50 -24.32 10.00
N LYS A 974 -22.55 -23.00 10.15
CA LYS A 974 -23.56 -22.30 10.95
C LYS A 974 -24.63 -21.70 10.04
N ILE A 975 -25.89 -22.07 10.24
CA ILE A 975 -27.03 -21.45 9.55
C ILE A 975 -27.40 -20.15 10.28
N LEU A 976 -27.45 -19.04 9.55
CA LEU A 976 -27.82 -17.72 10.07
C LEU A 976 -29.27 -17.39 9.74
N HIS A 977 -29.71 -17.69 8.51
CA HIS A 977 -31.07 -17.46 8.03
C HIS A 977 -31.52 -18.61 7.13
N GLU A 978 -32.83 -18.86 7.11
CA GLU A 978 -33.50 -19.85 6.27
C GLU A 978 -34.79 -19.25 5.69
N ASN A 979 -34.93 -19.30 4.36
CA ASN A 979 -36.06 -18.75 3.61
C ASN A 979 -36.52 -19.71 2.50
N HIS A 980 -37.69 -19.44 1.93
CA HIS A 980 -38.20 -20.10 0.71
C HIS A 980 -38.01 -19.20 -0.52
N PHE A 981 -37.97 -19.78 -1.73
CA PHE A 981 -37.88 -19.04 -2.99
C PHE A 981 -38.66 -19.70 -4.14
#